data_AF-A0A1I3LTM8-F1
#
_entry.id   AF-A0A1I3LTM8-F1
#
_cell.length_a   1.000
_cell.length_b   1.000
_cell.length_c   1.000
_cell.angle_alpha   90.00
_cell.angle_beta   90.00
_cell.angle_gamma   90.00
#
_symmetry.space_group_name_H-M   'P 1'
#
loop_
_entity.id
_entity.type
_entity.pdbx_description
1 polymer ?
#
loop_
_entity_poly.entity_id
_entity_poly.type
_entity_poly.pdbx_seq_one_letter_code
_entity_poly.pdbx_strand_id
1 'polypeptide(L)'
;MVKVKEQTTAADEKRKSRGIGSFFWGGLLVLGFLFFFLPTIAASVVESRDGVAWATGLPPGRLAIGQASFGWGAPVLLHNVLFNDKDGHTLAQVDSVTTQRSFWDFLVKPTDSLQLTLDGLKLTVVVKEPQPAEGNSAKTDVPQLVESVQSLALPKPERPMDIKITNGSIEFRNPQQEVIDVWTGLDAEYHFSGGTTPTQSFAGTIPASAERNTGELSAQGESHFSTDNPQQEIVTLNLTADRVPLLVAKPWLDKYLGPEQSLRSASGTVQANFHRDPAAGWQLTAASRLADPGAPASAVQLNIDSNYSKPNDQLQLPKIELTAQGTSLRLAGNISQLSGAQFVDVRGDIQTPGSPLLDLLPPELQREIQVTGMRFSEIALQGPLKPPAESPQSAFTFSALVGWDHAHAYGLDSQDGKLRLHYQNGKLVSEPMQLAVNGGQLRQLPMLDLAASPPVLYFREGLMLENVSLNEEVCRGWLKYVSPTLANATSADGRFSLTMKESQFVIGAPERGNVAGTLVLHEGRVRPGPLAAEMLQNVSQLEMLVQRINLPDLTQQTIMEIREEDVSFLLRDGRVYHDDFAVYIRNMRVATTGSVGLDQTLDLAVAMQIPDQWLQNAGPVLQALRGESIQLVVRGSLANPDVDARPVAEFGKRIGVKAAAGLLEQIIQRRQQRGK
;
A
#
# COMPACT_ATOMS: atom_id res chain seq x y z
N MET A 1 -0.64 96.17 -85.93
CA MET A 1 0.54 96.49 -86.75
C MET A 1 1.18 95.16 -87.17
N VAL A 2 1.39 95.00 -88.48
CA VAL A 2 2.21 93.96 -89.16
C VAL A 2 1.60 92.53 -89.20
N LYS A 3 1.01 92.06 -90.32
CA LYS A 3 1.60 91.42 -91.55
C LYS A 3 2.16 90.01 -91.21
N VAL A 4 1.96 88.88 -91.92
CA VAL A 4 1.73 88.45 -93.33
C VAL A 4 1.20 86.98 -93.25
N LYS A 5 0.17 86.50 -93.98
CA LYS A 5 0.18 85.75 -95.30
C LYS A 5 1.25 84.62 -95.35
N GLU A 6 1.07 83.37 -95.78
CA GLU A 6 0.43 82.70 -96.94
C GLU A 6 0.10 81.22 -96.54
N GLN A 7 -1.04 80.61 -96.87
CA GLN A 7 -1.46 79.92 -98.10
C GLN A 7 -0.65 78.67 -98.57
N THR A 8 -1.39 77.54 -98.68
CA THR A 8 -1.21 76.31 -99.51
C THR A 8 -0.09 75.31 -99.10
N THR A 9 -0.25 73.98 -99.08
CA THR A 9 -0.90 73.07 -100.05
C THR A 9 -1.05 71.62 -99.50
N ALA A 10 -2.12 70.92 -99.94
CA ALA A 10 -2.24 69.50 -100.34
C ALA A 10 -1.81 68.30 -99.44
N ALA A 11 -2.82 67.44 -99.23
CA ALA A 11 -2.86 65.97 -99.41
C ALA A 11 -2.19 65.00 -98.41
N ASP A 12 -3.10 64.24 -97.78
CA ASP A 12 -3.11 62.80 -97.49
C ASP A 12 -2.18 62.21 -96.41
N GLU A 13 -2.76 61.89 -95.24
CA GLU A 13 -2.54 60.59 -94.58
C GLU A 13 -3.59 60.31 -93.47
N LYS A 14 -4.24 59.15 -93.56
CA LYS A 14 -5.07 58.55 -92.50
C LYS A 14 -4.28 58.35 -91.20
N ARG A 15 -4.81 58.79 -90.04
CA ARG A 15 -4.68 57.99 -88.80
C ARG A 15 -5.70 58.31 -87.69
N LYS A 16 -6.57 57.30 -87.48
CA LYS A 16 -7.24 56.81 -86.26
C LYS A 16 -7.20 57.68 -84.98
N SER A 17 -8.40 58.01 -84.50
CA SER A 17 -8.68 58.32 -83.10
C SER A 17 -8.66 57.05 -82.24
N ARG A 18 -7.86 57.05 -81.17
CA ARG A 18 -7.88 56.07 -80.07
C ARG A 18 -7.66 56.85 -78.78
N GLY A 19 -8.57 56.74 -77.81
CA GLY A 19 -8.38 57.46 -76.54
C GLY A 19 -9.19 57.00 -75.33
N ILE A 20 -10.44 56.52 -75.46
CA ILE A 20 -11.31 56.33 -74.26
C ILE A 20 -11.84 54.89 -74.08
N GLY A 21 -11.89 54.07 -75.14
CA GLY A 21 -12.27 52.65 -75.01
C GLY A 21 -11.19 51.72 -74.43
N SER A 22 -9.93 52.17 -74.36
CA SER A 22 -8.80 51.35 -73.90
C SER A 22 -8.66 51.30 -72.37
N PHE A 23 -9.14 52.34 -71.66
CA PHE A 23 -8.98 52.46 -70.21
C PHE A 23 -10.06 51.66 -69.45
N PHE A 24 -11.30 51.65 -69.98
CA PHE A 24 -12.42 50.89 -69.40
C PHE A 24 -12.24 49.38 -69.56
N TRP A 25 -11.79 48.92 -70.74
CA TRP A 25 -11.47 47.50 -70.98
C TRP A 25 -10.20 47.05 -70.25
N GLY A 26 -9.21 47.94 -70.10
CA GLY A 26 -8.01 47.69 -69.29
C GLY A 26 -8.36 47.50 -67.81
N GLY A 27 -9.22 48.35 -67.24
CA GLY A 27 -9.69 48.22 -65.85
C GLY A 27 -10.50 46.95 -65.59
N LEU A 28 -11.35 46.54 -66.55
CA LEU A 28 -12.19 45.34 -66.42
C LEU A 28 -11.38 44.04 -66.60
N LEU A 29 -10.34 44.05 -67.45
CA LEU A 29 -9.37 42.95 -67.55
C LEU A 29 -8.50 42.85 -66.29
N VAL A 30 -8.08 43.97 -65.70
CA VAL A 30 -7.34 43.97 -64.43
C VAL A 30 -8.21 43.50 -63.27
N LEU A 31 -9.49 43.91 -63.20
CA LEU A 31 -10.45 43.41 -62.21
C LEU A 31 -10.77 41.92 -62.42
N GLY A 32 -10.94 41.47 -63.66
CA GLY A 32 -11.14 40.06 -63.99
C GLY A 32 -9.92 39.20 -63.69
N PHE A 33 -8.70 39.74 -63.90
CA PHE A 33 -7.45 39.09 -63.55
C PHE A 33 -7.26 39.03 -62.02
N LEU A 34 -7.45 40.15 -61.31
CA LEU A 34 -7.43 40.17 -59.84
C LEU A 34 -8.47 39.22 -59.25
N PHE A 35 -9.67 39.18 -59.83
CA PHE A 35 -10.70 38.23 -59.44
C PHE A 35 -10.24 36.79 -59.69
N PHE A 36 -9.75 36.44 -60.88
CA PHE A 36 -9.27 35.09 -61.17
C PHE A 36 -8.18 34.61 -60.18
N PHE A 37 -7.27 35.50 -59.78
CA PHE A 37 -6.20 35.22 -58.83
C PHE A 37 -6.57 35.44 -57.34
N LEU A 38 -7.81 35.83 -57.00
CA LEU A 38 -8.24 36.01 -55.60
C LEU A 38 -7.95 34.81 -54.70
N PRO A 39 -8.17 33.54 -55.10
CA PRO A 39 -7.82 32.39 -54.27
C PRO A 39 -6.32 32.30 -54.00
N THR A 40 -5.47 32.55 -55.01
CA THR A 40 -4.01 32.53 -54.87
C THR A 40 -3.50 33.69 -54.01
N ILE A 41 -4.10 34.87 -54.16
CA ILE A 41 -3.80 36.05 -53.33
C ILE A 41 -4.25 35.77 -51.89
N ALA A 42 -5.44 35.21 -51.68
CA ALA A 42 -5.93 34.85 -50.37
C ALA A 42 -5.05 33.77 -49.71
N ALA A 43 -4.59 32.77 -50.47
CA ALA A 43 -3.68 31.73 -49.97
C ALA A 43 -2.35 32.33 -49.50
N SER A 44 -1.70 33.16 -50.34
CA SER A 44 -0.45 33.84 -49.95
C SER A 44 -0.63 34.83 -48.79
N VAL A 45 -1.79 35.46 -48.64
CA VAL A 45 -2.11 36.31 -47.48
C VAL A 45 -2.30 35.48 -46.20
N VAL A 46 -2.86 34.28 -46.30
CA VAL A 46 -3.00 33.34 -45.18
C VAL A 46 -1.65 32.73 -44.77
N GLU A 47 -0.77 32.45 -45.73
CA GLU A 47 0.62 32.00 -45.49
C GLU A 47 1.51 33.08 -44.84
N SER A 48 1.25 34.37 -45.14
CA SER A 48 2.12 35.48 -44.71
C SER A 48 1.69 36.19 -43.43
N ARG A 49 0.51 35.89 -42.88
CA ARG A 49 0.00 36.51 -41.65
C ARG A 49 0.02 35.50 -40.50
N ASP A 50 0.58 35.91 -39.37
CA ASP A 50 0.33 35.25 -38.07
C ASP A 50 -1.19 35.27 -37.82
N GLY A 51 -1.82 34.13 -38.01
CA GLY A 51 -3.26 33.98 -38.19
C GLY A 51 -4.02 34.07 -36.88
N VAL A 52 -4.12 35.27 -36.28
CA VAL A 52 -4.79 35.46 -34.99
C VAL A 52 -6.24 35.99 -35.14
N ALA A 53 -6.63 36.53 -36.30
CA ALA A 53 -7.91 37.27 -36.42
C ALA A 53 -9.14 36.45 -36.86
N TRP A 54 -8.97 35.26 -37.46
CA TRP A 54 -10.08 34.52 -38.10
C TRP A 54 -10.42 33.18 -37.44
N ALA A 55 -9.57 32.71 -36.51
CA ALA A 55 -9.80 31.50 -35.72
C ALA A 55 -10.32 31.88 -34.33
N THR A 56 -11.54 32.42 -34.29
CA THR A 56 -12.24 32.74 -33.04
C THR A 56 -12.63 31.44 -32.31
N GLY A 57 -12.26 31.32 -31.04
CA GLY A 57 -12.62 30.17 -30.18
C GLY A 57 -11.52 29.15 -29.86
N LEU A 58 -10.29 29.33 -30.36
CA LEU A 58 -9.13 28.54 -29.93
C LEU A 58 -8.50 29.10 -28.63
N PRO A 59 -7.77 28.28 -27.83
CA PRO A 59 -6.98 28.77 -26.71
C PRO A 59 -6.04 29.92 -27.13
N PRO A 60 -5.58 30.77 -26.21
CA PRO A 60 -4.68 31.86 -26.58
C PRO A 60 -3.32 31.31 -27.06
N GLY A 61 -3.04 31.47 -28.36
CA GLY A 61 -1.85 30.93 -29.03
C GLY A 61 -1.66 31.54 -30.42
N ARG A 62 -0.56 31.19 -31.09
CA ARG A 62 -0.28 31.61 -32.48
C ARG A 62 -0.53 30.45 -33.44
N LEU A 63 -1.37 30.70 -34.44
CA LEU A 63 -1.56 29.79 -35.57
C LEU A 63 -0.62 30.19 -36.71
N ALA A 64 0.25 29.28 -37.11
CA ALA A 64 1.10 29.41 -38.29
C ALA A 64 0.68 28.39 -39.35
N ILE A 65 0.58 28.81 -40.60
CA ILE A 65 0.22 27.94 -41.73
C ILE A 65 1.39 27.96 -42.70
N GLY A 66 2.01 26.80 -42.93
CA GLY A 66 3.15 26.69 -43.83
C GLY A 66 2.76 26.90 -45.29
N GLN A 67 1.66 26.28 -45.73
CA GLN A 67 1.18 26.42 -47.11
C GLN A 67 -0.36 26.39 -47.17
N ALA A 68 -0.95 27.19 -48.03
CA ALA A 68 -2.38 27.23 -48.30
C ALA A 68 -2.65 27.06 -49.81
N SER A 69 -3.68 26.30 -50.14
CA SER A 69 -4.13 26.10 -51.52
C SER A 69 -5.64 26.32 -51.60
N PHE A 70 -6.03 27.39 -52.30
CA PHE A 70 -7.43 27.76 -52.51
C PHE A 70 -7.77 27.66 -54.00
N GLY A 71 -8.83 26.93 -54.31
CA GLY A 71 -9.41 26.86 -55.66
C GLY A 71 -10.82 27.39 -55.67
N TRP A 72 -11.25 27.95 -56.82
CA TRP A 72 -12.61 28.43 -57.00
C TRP A 72 -13.68 27.33 -56.89
N GLY A 73 -13.36 26.10 -57.31
CA GLY A 73 -14.23 24.94 -57.19
C GLY A 73 -13.55 23.71 -56.57
N ALA A 74 -12.31 23.87 -56.11
CA ALA A 74 -11.57 22.81 -55.42
C ALA A 74 -11.62 23.06 -53.91
N PRO A 75 -11.62 22.01 -53.08
CA PRO A 75 -11.67 22.17 -51.64
C PRO A 75 -10.44 22.92 -51.11
N VAL A 76 -10.62 23.74 -50.08
CA VAL A 76 -9.52 24.44 -49.43
C VAL A 76 -8.62 23.45 -48.70
N LEU A 77 -7.31 23.54 -48.95
CA LEU A 77 -6.28 22.67 -48.37
C LEU A 77 -5.19 23.52 -47.71
N LEU A 78 -4.88 23.23 -46.45
CA LEU A 78 -3.77 23.83 -45.71
C LEU A 78 -2.76 22.74 -45.36
N HIS A 79 -1.46 23.04 -45.43
CA HIS A 79 -0.39 22.13 -45.01
C HIS A 79 0.45 22.76 -43.92
N ASN A 80 1.01 21.91 -43.06
CA ASN A 80 1.89 22.30 -41.96
C ASN A 80 1.26 23.39 -41.09
N VAL A 81 0.08 23.09 -40.55
CA VAL A 81 -0.62 23.98 -39.63
C VAL A 81 -0.05 23.75 -38.23
N LEU A 82 0.54 24.80 -37.66
CA LEU A 82 1.16 24.77 -36.34
C LEU A 82 0.36 25.66 -35.40
N PHE A 83 0.10 25.16 -34.20
CA PHE A 83 -0.52 25.89 -33.13
C PHE A 83 0.45 25.96 -31.95
N ASN A 84 0.94 27.16 -31.67
CA ASN A 84 1.92 27.40 -30.62
C ASN A 84 1.28 28.12 -29.44
N ASP A 85 1.74 27.84 -28.23
CA ASP A 85 1.36 28.60 -27.05
C ASP A 85 1.96 30.02 -27.05
N LYS A 86 1.68 30.79 -25.98
CA LYS A 86 2.19 32.16 -25.82
C LYS A 86 3.72 32.21 -25.69
N ASP A 87 4.33 31.13 -25.23
CA ASP A 87 5.76 30.99 -24.96
C ASP A 87 6.52 30.45 -26.20
N GLY A 88 5.80 30.09 -27.27
CA GLY A 88 6.33 29.66 -28.55
C GLY A 88 6.47 28.14 -28.69
N HIS A 89 5.99 27.36 -27.73
CA HIS A 89 5.99 25.90 -27.80
C HIS A 89 4.85 25.38 -28.66
N THR A 90 5.14 24.43 -29.55
CA THR A 90 4.12 23.78 -30.38
C THR A 90 3.21 22.91 -29.52
N LEU A 91 1.94 23.28 -29.43
CA LEU A 91 0.88 22.52 -28.75
C LEU A 91 0.21 21.51 -29.68
N ALA A 92 0.06 21.88 -30.95
CA ALA A 92 -0.47 21.01 -31.99
C ALA A 92 0.17 21.29 -33.34
N GLN A 93 0.39 20.22 -34.12
CA GLN A 93 0.80 20.29 -35.52
C GLN A 93 -0.16 19.45 -36.35
N VAL A 94 -0.58 19.93 -37.52
CA VAL A 94 -1.38 19.16 -38.48
C VAL A 94 -0.65 19.15 -39.82
N ASP A 95 -0.40 17.96 -40.36
CA ASP A 95 0.30 17.81 -41.62
C ASP A 95 -0.57 18.36 -42.78
N SER A 96 -1.87 18.03 -42.79
CA SER A 96 -2.83 18.66 -43.71
C SER A 96 -4.23 18.88 -43.14
N VAL A 97 -4.84 20.02 -43.49
CA VAL A 97 -6.23 20.37 -43.18
C VAL A 97 -6.98 20.50 -44.49
N THR A 98 -7.95 19.63 -44.72
CA THR A 98 -8.83 19.67 -45.89
C THR A 98 -10.21 20.12 -45.46
N THR A 99 -10.77 21.12 -46.13
CA THR A 99 -12.18 21.46 -45.98
C THR A 99 -12.98 20.78 -47.10
N GLN A 100 -14.28 20.53 -46.93
CA GLN A 100 -15.12 20.10 -48.07
C GLN A 100 -15.52 21.25 -49.02
N ARG A 101 -15.22 22.50 -48.65
CA ARG A 101 -15.71 23.70 -49.34
C ARG A 101 -14.66 24.31 -50.24
N SER A 102 -15.13 24.83 -51.36
CA SER A 102 -14.30 25.69 -52.20
C SER A 102 -14.23 27.11 -51.67
N PHE A 103 -13.27 27.89 -52.18
CA PHE A 103 -13.19 29.32 -51.87
C PHE A 103 -14.48 30.07 -52.25
N TRP A 104 -15.18 29.63 -53.31
CA TRP A 104 -16.48 30.19 -53.70
C TRP A 104 -17.57 29.94 -52.65
N ASP A 105 -17.63 28.72 -52.10
CA ASP A 105 -18.62 28.36 -51.10
C ASP A 105 -18.47 29.19 -49.82
N PHE A 106 -17.24 29.55 -49.44
CA PHE A 106 -16.98 30.45 -48.32
C PHE A 106 -17.51 31.88 -48.53
N LEU A 107 -17.54 32.37 -49.77
CA LEU A 107 -18.05 33.70 -50.10
C LEU A 107 -19.59 33.75 -50.17
N VAL A 108 -20.21 32.68 -50.67
CA VAL A 108 -21.66 32.65 -50.95
C VAL A 108 -22.48 32.07 -49.79
N LYS A 109 -21.91 31.15 -49.01
CA LYS A 109 -22.61 30.43 -47.93
C LYS A 109 -21.84 30.52 -46.60
N PRO A 110 -21.63 31.73 -46.06
CA PRO A 110 -20.77 31.93 -44.88
C PRO A 110 -21.29 31.27 -43.59
N THR A 111 -22.59 30.99 -43.49
CA THR A 111 -23.29 30.50 -42.28
C THR A 111 -23.51 28.99 -42.23
N ASP A 112 -23.36 28.26 -43.34
CA ASP A 112 -23.59 26.81 -43.38
C ASP A 112 -22.50 26.05 -42.56
N SER A 113 -22.73 24.78 -42.20
CA SER A 113 -21.79 23.97 -41.39
C SER A 113 -20.43 23.69 -42.04
N LEU A 114 -19.35 23.86 -41.28
CA LEU A 114 -17.99 23.65 -41.77
C LEU A 114 -17.53 22.21 -41.53
N GLN A 115 -17.15 21.47 -42.59
CA GLN A 115 -16.58 20.12 -42.46
C GLN A 115 -15.07 20.15 -42.74
N LEU A 116 -14.29 19.71 -41.75
CA LEU A 116 -12.82 19.70 -41.76
C LEU A 116 -12.31 18.27 -41.58
N THR A 117 -11.30 17.90 -42.36
CA THR A 117 -10.50 16.69 -42.15
C THR A 117 -9.07 17.10 -41.82
N LEU A 118 -8.58 16.69 -40.66
CA LEU A 118 -7.22 16.88 -40.17
C LEU A 118 -6.46 15.56 -40.31
N ASP A 119 -5.48 15.51 -41.20
CA ASP A 119 -4.61 14.35 -41.36
C ASP A 119 -3.24 14.61 -40.71
N GLY A 120 -2.75 13.64 -39.93
CA GLY A 120 -1.46 13.73 -39.25
C GLY A 120 -1.42 14.72 -38.10
N LEU A 121 -2.53 14.86 -37.34
CA LEU A 121 -2.58 15.72 -36.14
C LEU A 121 -1.63 15.18 -35.06
N LYS A 122 -0.60 15.95 -34.69
CA LYS A 122 0.30 15.68 -33.56
C LYS A 122 -0.04 16.62 -32.42
N LEU A 123 -0.52 16.09 -31.32
CA LEU A 123 -0.81 16.82 -30.08
C LEU A 123 0.35 16.64 -29.11
N THR A 124 0.80 17.73 -28.49
CA THR A 124 1.83 17.68 -27.45
C THR A 124 1.20 17.97 -26.09
N VAL A 125 1.26 16.99 -25.19
CA VAL A 125 0.74 17.10 -23.83
C VAL A 125 1.91 17.17 -22.86
N VAL A 126 2.10 18.34 -22.25
CA VAL A 126 3.08 18.50 -21.16
C VAL A 126 2.43 17.98 -19.88
N VAL A 127 2.89 16.82 -19.43
CA VAL A 127 2.51 16.25 -18.13
C VAL A 127 3.27 17.02 -17.06
N LYS A 128 2.59 17.99 -16.45
CA LYS A 128 3.15 18.70 -15.29
C LYS A 128 3.35 17.69 -14.17
N GLU A 129 4.59 17.56 -13.71
CA GLU A 129 4.84 16.91 -12.42
C GLU A 129 4.05 17.69 -11.36
N PRO A 130 3.19 17.05 -10.56
CA PRO A 130 2.57 17.72 -9.44
C PRO A 130 3.69 18.14 -8.49
N GLN A 131 3.98 19.45 -8.50
CA GLN A 131 5.02 20.00 -7.65
C GLN A 131 4.64 19.69 -6.19
N PRO A 132 5.58 19.19 -5.38
CA PRO A 132 5.35 19.14 -3.95
C PRO A 132 5.08 20.57 -3.49
N ALA A 133 3.99 20.77 -2.76
CA ALA A 133 3.79 22.01 -2.04
C ALA A 133 5.08 22.32 -1.25
N GLU A 134 5.59 23.55 -1.37
CA GLU A 134 6.84 23.97 -0.73
C GLU A 134 6.86 23.48 0.73
N GLY A 135 7.79 22.58 1.03
CA GLY A 135 7.99 22.03 2.38
C GLY A 135 7.50 20.60 2.65
N ASN A 136 6.98 19.82 1.69
CA ASN A 136 6.66 18.41 1.96
C ASN A 136 6.81 17.48 0.74
N SER A 137 7.85 16.65 0.75
CA SER A 137 8.39 15.88 -0.39
C SER A 137 7.55 14.68 -0.89
N ALA A 138 6.24 14.62 -0.63
CA ALA A 138 5.42 13.48 -1.05
C ALA A 138 3.99 13.82 -1.51
N LYS A 139 3.59 15.11 -1.59
CA LYS A 139 2.17 15.46 -1.69
C LYS A 139 1.82 16.08 -3.04
N THR A 140 0.95 15.39 -3.78
CA THR A 140 0.22 15.93 -4.93
C THR A 140 -0.82 16.93 -4.44
N ASP A 141 -0.82 18.14 -5.01
CA ASP A 141 -1.82 19.17 -4.75
C ASP A 141 -3.14 18.80 -5.46
N VAL A 142 -3.90 17.89 -4.85
CA VAL A 142 -5.25 17.50 -5.26
C VAL A 142 -6.14 18.73 -5.52
N PRO A 143 -6.13 19.79 -4.68
CA PRO A 143 -6.82 21.05 -5.00
C PRO A 143 -6.48 21.62 -6.38
N GLN A 144 -5.20 21.72 -6.75
CA GLN A 144 -4.80 22.23 -8.07
C GLN A 144 -5.23 21.33 -9.23
N LEU A 145 -5.22 20.00 -9.06
CA LEU A 145 -5.73 19.07 -10.07
C LEU A 145 -7.24 19.25 -10.26
N VAL A 146 -7.98 19.39 -9.16
CA VAL A 146 -9.43 19.64 -9.16
C VAL A 146 -9.74 20.98 -9.84
N GLU A 147 -9.00 22.06 -9.54
CA GLU A 147 -9.15 23.35 -10.21
C GLU A 147 -8.80 23.29 -11.71
N SER A 148 -7.73 22.57 -12.07
CA SER A 148 -7.29 22.42 -13.46
C SER A 148 -8.35 21.72 -14.31
N VAL A 149 -8.89 20.60 -13.83
CA VAL A 149 -9.98 19.88 -14.50
C VAL A 149 -11.25 20.72 -14.59
N GLN A 150 -11.54 21.56 -13.58
CA GLN A 150 -12.71 22.43 -13.58
C GLN A 150 -12.60 23.65 -14.50
N SER A 151 -11.38 24.14 -14.76
CA SER A 151 -11.12 25.29 -15.62
C SER A 151 -11.13 24.95 -17.11
N LEU A 152 -11.22 23.66 -17.47
CA LEU A 152 -11.40 23.20 -18.84
C LEU A 152 -12.75 23.70 -19.37
N ALA A 153 -12.72 24.83 -20.07
CA ALA A 153 -13.83 25.30 -20.89
C ALA A 153 -13.71 24.62 -22.25
N LEU A 154 -14.76 23.89 -22.67
CA LEU A 154 -14.82 23.38 -24.03
C LEU A 154 -14.85 24.59 -25.00
N PRO A 155 -14.11 24.53 -26.12
CA PRO A 155 -14.16 25.59 -27.12
C PRO A 155 -15.60 25.73 -27.62
N LYS A 156 -16.10 26.96 -27.76
CA LYS A 156 -17.48 27.26 -28.19
C LYS A 156 -17.40 27.86 -29.60
N PRO A 157 -17.52 27.05 -30.66
CA PRO A 157 -17.42 27.57 -32.03
C PRO A 157 -18.56 28.53 -32.32
N GLU A 158 -18.30 29.56 -33.12
CA GLU A 158 -19.31 30.56 -33.50
C GLU A 158 -20.29 30.05 -34.57
N ARG A 159 -20.00 28.90 -35.18
CA ARG A 159 -20.77 28.28 -36.27
C ARG A 159 -20.75 26.75 -36.20
N PRO A 160 -21.79 26.05 -36.70
CA PRO A 160 -21.80 24.59 -36.76
C PRO A 160 -20.57 24.02 -37.48
N MET A 161 -19.98 22.95 -36.94
CA MET A 161 -18.70 22.42 -37.41
C MET A 161 -18.56 20.91 -37.16
N ASP A 162 -18.04 20.21 -38.16
CA ASP A 162 -17.62 18.82 -38.10
C ASP A 162 -16.11 18.74 -38.31
N ILE A 163 -15.38 18.07 -37.42
CA ILE A 163 -13.94 17.84 -37.56
C ILE A 163 -13.71 16.33 -37.51
N LYS A 164 -13.02 15.80 -38.52
CA LYS A 164 -12.53 14.44 -38.55
C LYS A 164 -11.00 14.46 -38.47
N ILE A 165 -10.44 13.67 -37.57
CA ILE A 165 -9.00 13.49 -37.39
C ILE A 165 -8.65 12.08 -37.84
N THR A 166 -7.64 11.96 -38.70
CA THR A 166 -7.09 10.68 -39.15
C THR A 166 -5.58 10.65 -38.95
N ASN A 167 -5.04 9.47 -38.63
CA ASN A 167 -3.60 9.24 -38.47
C ASN A 167 -2.92 10.18 -37.46
N GLY A 168 -3.64 10.58 -36.41
CA GLY A 168 -3.07 11.48 -35.40
C GLY A 168 -2.10 10.78 -34.44
N SER A 169 -1.40 11.57 -33.63
CA SER A 169 -0.56 11.11 -32.55
C SER A 169 -0.63 12.04 -31.34
N ILE A 170 -0.45 11.50 -30.14
CA ILE A 170 -0.33 12.24 -28.89
C ILE A 170 1.07 11.98 -28.33
N GLU A 171 1.82 13.04 -28.11
CA GLU A 171 3.16 13.00 -27.54
C GLU A 171 3.14 13.57 -26.13
N PHE A 172 3.53 12.76 -25.15
CA PHE A 172 3.60 13.14 -23.76
C PHE A 172 5.02 13.64 -23.44
N ARG A 173 5.14 14.82 -22.84
CA ARG A 173 6.42 15.41 -22.44
C ARG A 173 6.45 15.74 -20.95
N ASN A 174 7.62 15.69 -20.32
CA ASN A 174 7.81 16.19 -18.96
C ASN A 174 7.94 17.73 -18.95
N PRO A 175 7.97 18.39 -17.77
CA PRO A 175 8.14 19.85 -17.69
C PRO A 175 9.44 20.37 -18.32
N GLN A 176 10.47 19.52 -18.43
CA GLN A 176 11.76 19.79 -19.08
C GLN A 176 11.72 19.55 -20.61
N GLN A 177 10.55 19.27 -21.18
CA GLN A 177 10.30 19.02 -22.60
C GLN A 177 10.86 17.69 -23.15
N GLU A 178 11.29 16.77 -22.31
CA GLU A 178 11.71 15.43 -22.73
C GLU A 178 10.48 14.55 -23.02
N VAL A 179 10.54 13.76 -24.10
CA VAL A 179 9.46 12.87 -24.50
C VAL A 179 9.38 11.69 -23.53
N ILE A 180 8.23 11.53 -22.88
CA ILE A 180 7.90 10.42 -21.97
C ILE A 180 7.38 9.25 -22.80
N ASP A 181 6.42 9.51 -23.69
CA ASP A 181 5.75 8.48 -24.50
C ASP A 181 5.10 9.10 -25.76
N VAL A 182 4.85 8.29 -26.79
CA VAL A 182 4.18 8.71 -28.03
C VAL A 182 3.15 7.67 -28.43
N TRP A 183 1.90 8.10 -28.55
CA TRP A 183 0.79 7.27 -29.02
C TRP A 183 0.42 7.66 -30.43
N THR A 184 0.28 6.70 -31.33
CA THR A 184 0.03 6.93 -32.76
C THR A 184 -1.22 6.21 -33.22
N GLY A 185 -1.88 6.71 -34.26
CA GLY A 185 -3.13 6.13 -34.77
C GLY A 185 -4.37 6.68 -34.07
N LEU A 186 -4.31 7.94 -33.64
CA LEU A 186 -5.49 8.66 -33.16
C LEU A 186 -6.45 8.89 -34.32
N ASP A 187 -7.64 8.30 -34.20
CA ASP A 187 -8.79 8.61 -35.03
C ASP A 187 -9.85 9.27 -34.15
N ALA A 188 -10.36 10.44 -34.55
CA ALA A 188 -11.35 11.15 -33.76
C ALA A 188 -12.32 11.94 -34.63
N GLU A 189 -13.53 12.13 -34.13
CA GLU A 189 -14.59 12.92 -34.74
C GLU A 189 -15.14 13.90 -33.70
N TYR A 190 -15.37 15.15 -34.12
CA TYR A 190 -15.99 16.20 -33.33
C TYR A 190 -17.15 16.78 -34.13
N HIS A 191 -18.28 16.96 -33.47
CA HIS A 191 -19.49 17.53 -34.04
C HIS A 191 -19.99 18.67 -33.16
N PHE A 192 -20.26 19.82 -33.77
CA PHE A 192 -20.89 20.96 -33.12
C PHE A 192 -22.13 21.41 -33.90
N SER A 193 -23.26 21.42 -33.21
CA SER A 193 -24.50 21.99 -33.71
C SER A 193 -24.76 23.37 -33.07
N GLY A 194 -25.05 24.37 -33.89
CA GLY A 194 -25.49 25.68 -33.44
C GLY A 194 -27.00 25.71 -33.13
N GLY A 195 -27.51 26.80 -32.56
CA GLY A 195 -28.93 26.98 -32.25
C GLY A 195 -29.16 27.63 -30.87
N THR A 196 -30.38 27.55 -30.35
CA THR A 196 -30.75 28.03 -29.00
C THR A 196 -30.26 27.09 -27.89
N THR A 197 -30.05 25.82 -28.23
CA THR A 197 -29.46 24.78 -27.37
C THR A 197 -28.33 24.08 -28.13
N PRO A 198 -27.18 24.76 -28.31
CA PRO A 198 -26.03 24.18 -28.99
C PRO A 198 -25.59 22.87 -28.31
N THR A 199 -25.15 21.91 -29.14
CA THR A 199 -24.61 20.64 -28.68
C THR A 199 -23.22 20.42 -29.24
N GLN A 200 -22.33 19.86 -28.43
CA GLN A 200 -21.01 19.40 -28.88
C GLN A 200 -20.87 17.93 -28.53
N SER A 201 -20.42 17.12 -29.49
CA SER A 201 -20.01 15.74 -29.22
C SER A 201 -18.63 15.48 -29.79
N PHE A 202 -17.90 14.59 -29.13
CA PHE A 202 -16.64 14.08 -29.62
C PHE A 202 -16.57 12.58 -29.38
N ALA A 203 -15.90 11.88 -30.27
CA ALA A 203 -15.54 10.48 -30.11
C ALA A 203 -14.13 10.28 -30.68
N GLY A 204 -13.28 9.55 -29.98
CA GLY A 204 -11.96 9.23 -30.48
C GLY A 204 -11.43 7.94 -29.90
N THR A 205 -10.60 7.27 -30.69
CA THR A 205 -9.89 6.05 -30.31
C THR A 205 -8.41 6.23 -30.60
N ILE A 206 -7.58 5.68 -29.73
CA ILE A 206 -6.14 5.64 -29.91
C ILE A 206 -5.62 4.29 -29.40
N PRO A 207 -4.92 3.51 -30.22
CA PRO A 207 -4.31 2.28 -29.76
C PRO A 207 -3.17 2.62 -28.79
N ALA A 208 -3.18 1.99 -27.63
CA ALA A 208 -2.13 2.12 -26.63
C ALA A 208 -1.23 0.88 -26.71
N SER A 209 0.04 1.07 -27.05
CA SER A 209 1.03 -0.01 -27.12
C SER A 209 2.22 0.32 -26.24
N ALA A 210 2.46 -0.49 -25.22
CA ALA A 210 3.67 -0.41 -24.40
C ALA A 210 4.30 -1.80 -24.28
N GLU A 211 5.57 -1.91 -24.68
CA GLU A 211 6.33 -3.16 -24.74
C GLU A 211 5.62 -4.28 -25.54
N ARG A 212 5.18 -5.37 -24.88
CA ARG A 212 4.47 -6.51 -25.49
C ARG A 212 2.95 -6.44 -25.35
N ASN A 213 2.42 -5.44 -24.66
CA ASN A 213 0.99 -5.32 -24.39
C ASN A 213 0.36 -4.30 -25.36
N THR A 214 -0.71 -4.72 -26.02
CA THR A 214 -1.55 -3.85 -26.86
C THR A 214 -2.93 -3.71 -26.24
N GLY A 215 -3.44 -2.47 -26.25
CA GLY A 215 -4.77 -2.10 -25.82
C GLY A 215 -5.30 -0.94 -26.65
N GLU A 216 -6.49 -0.46 -26.29
CA GLU A 216 -7.15 0.67 -26.93
C GLU A 216 -7.66 1.62 -25.85
N LEU A 217 -7.39 2.91 -26.00
CA LEU A 217 -8.08 3.94 -25.26
C LEU A 217 -9.11 4.58 -26.18
N SER A 218 -10.35 4.63 -25.73
CA SER A 218 -11.42 5.36 -26.38
C SER A 218 -12.00 6.40 -25.43
N ALA A 219 -12.39 7.54 -25.99
CA ALA A 219 -13.04 8.61 -25.28
C ALA A 219 -14.23 9.06 -26.10
N GLN A 220 -15.40 9.14 -25.48
CA GLN A 220 -16.59 9.73 -26.06
C GLN A 220 -17.13 10.76 -25.09
N GLY A 221 -17.50 11.94 -25.57
CA GLY A 221 -18.14 12.93 -24.74
C GLY A 221 -19.20 13.72 -25.47
N GLU A 222 -20.16 14.21 -24.72
CA GLU A 222 -21.23 15.07 -25.19
C GLU A 222 -21.41 16.21 -24.19
N SER A 223 -21.69 17.40 -24.70
CA SER A 223 -22.07 18.55 -23.88
C SER A 223 -23.27 19.28 -24.46
N HIS A 224 -24.11 19.75 -23.55
CA HIS A 224 -25.28 20.56 -23.83
C HIS A 224 -25.18 21.85 -23.02
N PHE A 225 -25.35 23.00 -23.67
CA PHE A 225 -25.39 24.29 -22.97
C PHE A 225 -26.45 25.21 -23.57
N SER A 226 -27.05 26.04 -22.71
CA SER A 226 -27.99 27.09 -23.12
C SER A 226 -27.22 28.36 -23.48
N THR A 227 -27.61 29.02 -24.57
CA THR A 227 -27.06 30.34 -24.92
C THR A 227 -27.50 31.43 -23.94
N ASP A 228 -28.68 31.28 -23.33
CA ASP A 228 -29.27 32.26 -22.41
C ASP A 228 -28.72 32.10 -20.98
N ASN A 229 -28.26 30.89 -20.64
CA ASN A 229 -27.62 30.61 -19.38
C ASN A 229 -26.38 29.71 -19.58
N PRO A 230 -25.24 30.29 -19.99
CA PRO A 230 -23.99 29.55 -20.26
C PRO A 230 -23.45 28.79 -19.06
N GLN A 231 -23.94 29.07 -17.85
CA GLN A 231 -23.59 28.36 -16.64
C GLN A 231 -24.34 27.04 -16.45
N GLN A 232 -25.36 26.73 -17.28
CA GLN A 232 -26.08 25.45 -17.30
C GLN A 232 -25.48 24.45 -18.31
N GLU A 233 -24.16 24.28 -18.29
CA GLU A 233 -23.46 23.34 -19.16
C GLU A 233 -23.39 21.95 -18.51
N ILE A 234 -24.06 20.98 -19.15
CA ILE A 234 -23.99 19.57 -18.77
C ILE A 234 -22.95 18.90 -19.66
N VAL A 235 -21.96 18.25 -19.06
CA VAL A 235 -20.92 17.50 -19.76
C VAL A 235 -20.98 16.04 -19.33
N THR A 236 -21.07 15.14 -20.30
CA THR A 236 -20.93 13.70 -20.12
C THR A 236 -19.65 13.26 -20.83
N LEU A 237 -18.73 12.61 -20.14
CA LEU A 237 -17.52 12.03 -20.72
C LEU A 237 -17.40 10.58 -20.30
N ASN A 238 -17.35 9.69 -21.28
CA ASN A 238 -17.12 8.26 -21.12
C ASN A 238 -15.70 7.96 -21.61
N LEU A 239 -14.83 7.56 -20.70
CA LEU A 239 -13.50 7.05 -21.02
C LEU A 239 -13.53 5.54 -20.90
N THR A 240 -13.17 4.83 -21.97
CA THR A 240 -13.04 3.37 -21.97
C THR A 240 -11.63 3.00 -22.39
N ALA A 241 -10.85 2.49 -21.44
CA ALA A 241 -9.63 1.76 -21.71
C ALA A 241 -10.00 0.28 -21.89
N ASP A 242 -9.56 -0.40 -22.95
CA ASP A 242 -9.57 -1.86 -23.08
C ASP A 242 -8.12 -2.37 -23.14
N ARG A 243 -7.76 -3.24 -22.21
CA ARG A 243 -6.42 -3.87 -22.12
C ARG A 243 -5.25 -2.87 -22.19
N VAL A 244 -5.46 -1.64 -21.73
CA VAL A 244 -4.41 -0.60 -21.73
C VAL A 244 -3.30 -1.01 -20.75
N PRO A 245 -2.03 -0.95 -21.16
CA PRO A 245 -0.91 -1.22 -20.25
C PRO A 245 -0.90 -0.20 -19.10
N LEU A 246 -1.07 -0.64 -17.86
CA LEU A 246 -0.97 0.25 -16.69
C LEU A 246 0.44 0.84 -16.49
N LEU A 247 1.42 0.35 -17.24
CA LEU A 247 2.78 0.92 -17.34
C LEU A 247 2.77 2.41 -17.72
N VAL A 248 1.77 2.87 -18.47
CA VAL A 248 1.65 4.30 -18.82
C VAL A 248 1.35 5.15 -17.57
N ALA A 249 0.60 4.60 -16.60
CA ALA A 249 0.30 5.27 -15.34
C ALA A 249 1.42 5.07 -14.29
N LYS A 250 2.48 4.31 -14.61
CA LYS A 250 3.59 3.99 -13.70
C LYS A 250 4.25 5.23 -13.11
N PRO A 251 4.56 6.32 -13.85
CA PRO A 251 5.14 7.53 -13.25
C PRO A 251 4.26 8.16 -12.16
N TRP A 252 2.93 8.03 -12.30
CA TRP A 252 1.96 8.51 -11.31
C TRP A 252 1.84 7.56 -10.12
N LEU A 253 1.82 6.25 -10.37
CA LEU A 253 1.55 5.23 -9.35
C LEU A 253 2.77 4.89 -8.51
N ASP A 254 3.97 4.89 -9.09
CA ASP A 254 5.24 4.63 -8.36
C ASP A 254 5.50 5.70 -7.27
N LYS A 255 4.96 6.92 -7.42
CA LYS A 255 5.03 7.98 -6.40
C LYS A 255 4.26 7.64 -5.12
N TYR A 256 3.26 6.75 -5.19
CA TYR A 256 2.44 6.33 -4.06
C TYR A 256 2.72 4.90 -3.59
N LEU A 257 3.11 4.01 -4.52
CA LEU A 257 3.29 2.59 -4.24
C LEU A 257 4.71 2.22 -3.77
N GLY A 258 5.68 3.14 -3.87
CA GLY A 258 7.06 2.87 -3.51
C GLY A 258 7.76 1.95 -4.52
N PRO A 259 9.10 1.99 -4.60
CA PRO A 259 9.86 1.33 -5.66
C PRO A 259 9.74 -0.21 -5.66
N GLU A 260 9.43 -0.83 -4.51
CA GLU A 260 9.30 -2.29 -4.40
C GLU A 260 7.92 -2.83 -4.82
N GLN A 261 6.88 -1.99 -4.91
CA GLN A 261 5.53 -2.40 -5.33
C GLN A 261 5.19 -1.94 -6.75
N SER A 262 6.21 -1.67 -7.55
CA SER A 262 6.05 -1.16 -8.90
C SER A 262 5.16 -2.10 -9.73
N LEU A 263 4.13 -1.55 -10.38
CA LEU A 263 3.13 -2.32 -11.12
C LEU A 263 3.79 -3.25 -12.14
N ARG A 264 3.53 -4.55 -12.01
CA ARG A 264 3.77 -5.51 -13.09
C ARG A 264 2.86 -5.16 -14.27
N SER A 265 3.18 -5.69 -15.46
CA SER A 265 2.49 -5.44 -16.73
C SER A 265 1.01 -5.83 -16.71
N ALA A 266 0.16 -5.12 -15.98
CA ALA A 266 -1.26 -5.35 -15.90
C ALA A 266 -1.98 -4.63 -17.05
N SER A 267 -3.02 -5.27 -17.57
CA SER A 267 -3.92 -4.71 -18.56
C SER A 267 -5.34 -4.78 -18.01
N GLY A 268 -6.18 -3.82 -18.36
CA GLY A 268 -7.52 -3.80 -17.78
C GLY A 268 -8.49 -2.98 -18.60
N THR A 269 -9.77 -3.23 -18.34
CA THR A 269 -10.83 -2.35 -18.79
C THR A 269 -11.11 -1.31 -17.72
N VAL A 270 -11.03 -0.02 -18.06
CA VAL A 270 -11.47 1.07 -17.17
C VAL A 270 -12.55 1.83 -17.90
N GLN A 271 -13.74 1.87 -17.33
CA GLN A 271 -14.84 2.70 -17.77
C GLN A 271 -15.06 3.80 -16.73
N ALA A 272 -14.87 5.05 -17.12
CA ALA A 272 -15.14 6.21 -16.27
C ALA A 272 -16.16 7.12 -16.94
N ASN A 273 -17.23 7.43 -16.22
CA ASN A 273 -18.29 8.32 -16.66
C ASN A 273 -18.22 9.58 -15.77
N PHE A 274 -17.95 10.72 -16.39
CA PHE A 274 -17.96 12.02 -15.74
C PHE A 274 -19.24 12.72 -16.13
N HIS A 275 -20.00 13.20 -15.15
CA HIS A 275 -21.18 14.01 -15.36
C HIS A 275 -21.04 15.32 -14.57
N ARG A 276 -21.05 16.46 -15.27
CA ARG A 276 -21.05 17.77 -14.63
C ARG A 276 -22.45 18.35 -14.61
N ASP A 277 -22.98 18.62 -13.42
CA ASP A 277 -24.16 19.45 -13.22
C ASP A 277 -23.73 20.72 -12.46
N PRO A 278 -23.96 21.92 -13.02
CA PRO A 278 -23.63 23.19 -12.37
C PRO A 278 -24.22 23.38 -10.96
N ALA A 279 -25.37 22.77 -10.67
CA ALA A 279 -26.00 22.81 -9.36
C ALA A 279 -25.48 21.70 -8.42
N ALA A 280 -25.20 20.51 -8.94
CA ALA A 280 -24.85 19.33 -8.14
C ALA A 280 -23.33 19.04 -8.03
N GLY A 281 -22.50 19.63 -8.89
CA GLY A 281 -21.06 19.39 -8.96
C GLY A 281 -20.66 18.36 -10.03
N TRP A 282 -19.52 17.71 -9.82
CA TRP A 282 -19.01 16.66 -10.69
C TRP A 282 -19.35 15.29 -10.11
N GLN A 283 -20.10 14.49 -10.83
CA GLN A 283 -20.29 13.08 -10.55
C GLN A 283 -19.29 12.26 -11.36
N LEU A 284 -18.65 11.30 -10.71
CA LEU A 284 -17.70 10.37 -11.31
C LEU A 284 -18.07 8.95 -10.93
N THR A 285 -18.50 8.16 -11.90
CA THR A 285 -18.66 6.71 -11.75
C THR A 285 -17.52 6.03 -12.50
N ALA A 286 -16.75 5.21 -11.80
CA ALA A 286 -15.63 4.48 -12.40
C ALA A 286 -15.76 2.98 -12.09
N ALA A 287 -15.82 2.17 -13.13
CA ALA A 287 -15.74 0.73 -13.04
C ALA A 287 -14.45 0.26 -13.70
N SER A 288 -13.68 -0.57 -13.01
CA SER A 288 -12.43 -1.10 -13.53
C SER A 288 -12.34 -2.60 -13.30
N ARG A 289 -11.83 -3.30 -14.30
CA ARG A 289 -11.46 -4.70 -14.24
C ARG A 289 -10.02 -4.80 -14.72
N LEU A 290 -9.12 -5.06 -13.80
CA LEU A 290 -7.71 -5.23 -14.05
C LEU A 290 -7.41 -6.73 -14.07
N ALA A 291 -6.64 -7.18 -15.06
CA ALA A 291 -6.16 -8.54 -15.14
C ALA A 291 -4.64 -8.52 -15.28
N ASP A 292 -3.97 -9.44 -14.60
CA ASP A 292 -2.58 -9.72 -14.90
C ASP A 292 -2.52 -10.65 -16.13
N PRO A 293 -1.99 -10.19 -17.28
CA PRO A 293 -1.91 -11.00 -18.50
C PRO A 293 -1.03 -12.24 -18.37
N GLY A 294 -0.24 -12.37 -17.29
CA GLY A 294 0.57 -13.56 -17.00
C GLY A 294 -0.05 -14.54 -16.00
N ALA A 295 -1.15 -14.18 -15.31
CA ALA A 295 -1.71 -15.00 -14.24
C ALA A 295 -3.00 -15.71 -14.67
N PRO A 296 -3.07 -17.05 -14.61
CA PRO A 296 -4.33 -17.75 -14.85
C PRO A 296 -5.30 -17.44 -13.70
N ALA A 297 -6.31 -16.62 -13.98
CA ALA A 297 -7.52 -16.42 -13.15
C ALA A 297 -7.46 -15.50 -11.91
N SER A 298 -6.67 -14.41 -11.92
CA SER A 298 -6.77 -13.38 -10.87
C SER A 298 -7.12 -11.99 -11.41
N ALA A 299 -8.34 -11.84 -11.93
CA ALA A 299 -8.87 -10.53 -12.24
C ALA A 299 -9.16 -9.77 -10.93
N VAL A 300 -8.55 -8.60 -10.78
CA VAL A 300 -8.90 -7.61 -9.76
C VAL A 300 -10.07 -6.80 -10.31
N GLN A 301 -11.20 -6.80 -9.63
CA GLN A 301 -12.33 -5.97 -10.00
C GLN A 301 -12.49 -4.86 -8.96
N LEU A 302 -12.48 -3.61 -9.42
CA LEU A 302 -12.61 -2.42 -8.59
C LEU A 302 -13.73 -1.54 -9.15
N ASN A 303 -14.80 -1.38 -8.38
CA ASN A 303 -15.92 -0.50 -8.70
C ASN A 303 -15.94 0.65 -7.71
N ILE A 304 -15.99 1.89 -8.20
CA ILE A 304 -16.02 3.11 -7.40
C ILE A 304 -17.14 4.01 -7.92
N ASP A 305 -18.12 4.28 -7.07
CA ASP A 305 -19.08 5.34 -7.27
C ASP A 305 -18.65 6.54 -6.44
N SER A 306 -18.57 7.70 -7.07
CA SER A 306 -18.15 8.93 -6.39
C SER A 306 -18.91 10.16 -6.90
N ASN A 307 -19.13 11.10 -6.00
CA ASN A 307 -19.77 12.37 -6.31
C ASN A 307 -19.06 13.50 -5.59
N TYR A 308 -18.48 14.43 -6.34
CA TYR A 308 -17.78 15.59 -5.81
C TYR A 308 -18.63 16.85 -5.96
N SER A 309 -18.92 17.48 -4.82
CA SER A 309 -19.62 18.77 -4.74
C SER A 309 -18.63 19.87 -4.37
N LYS A 310 -18.32 20.75 -5.33
CA LYS A 310 -17.46 21.92 -5.10
C LYS A 310 -18.04 22.91 -4.09
N PRO A 311 -19.33 23.31 -4.14
CA PRO A 311 -19.89 24.26 -3.18
C PRO A 311 -19.75 23.78 -1.73
N ASN A 312 -19.78 22.46 -1.51
CA ASN A 312 -19.68 21.85 -0.20
C ASN A 312 -18.26 21.34 0.12
N ASP A 313 -17.31 21.48 -0.81
CA ASP A 313 -15.98 20.84 -0.81
C ASP A 313 -15.99 19.40 -0.26
N GLN A 314 -16.88 18.59 -0.82
CA GLN A 314 -17.17 17.24 -0.31
C GLN A 314 -17.16 16.20 -1.43
N LEU A 315 -16.43 15.11 -1.21
CA LEU A 315 -16.47 13.90 -2.02
C LEU A 315 -17.31 12.84 -1.30
N GLN A 316 -18.44 12.48 -1.88
CA GLN A 316 -19.22 11.32 -1.45
C GLN A 316 -18.69 10.08 -2.18
N LEU A 317 -18.56 8.98 -1.45
CA LEU A 317 -18.12 7.68 -1.95
C LEU A 317 -19.21 6.67 -1.57
N PRO A 318 -20.37 6.65 -2.27
CA PRO A 318 -21.46 5.73 -1.92
C PRO A 318 -21.05 4.27 -1.98
N LYS A 319 -20.06 3.95 -2.81
CA LYS A 319 -19.66 2.57 -3.09
C LYS A 319 -18.20 2.49 -3.51
N ILE A 320 -17.43 1.68 -2.80
CA ILE A 320 -16.12 1.19 -3.19
C ILE A 320 -16.14 -0.32 -2.99
N GLU A 321 -16.07 -1.08 -4.08
CA GLU A 321 -15.99 -2.53 -4.03
C GLU A 321 -14.72 -3.01 -4.72
N LEU A 322 -13.93 -3.80 -4.01
CA LEU A 322 -12.77 -4.49 -4.57
C LEU A 322 -12.96 -5.99 -4.38
N THR A 323 -12.74 -6.77 -5.44
CA THR A 323 -12.68 -8.22 -5.40
C THR A 323 -11.40 -8.69 -6.06
N ALA A 324 -10.56 -9.44 -5.33
CA ALA A 324 -9.28 -9.94 -5.80
C ALA A 324 -8.88 -11.21 -5.04
N GLN A 325 -8.59 -12.32 -5.71
CA GLN A 325 -7.99 -13.55 -5.12
C GLN A 325 -8.46 -13.88 -3.67
N GLY A 326 -9.75 -14.15 -3.48
CA GLY A 326 -10.30 -14.48 -2.15
C GLY A 326 -10.44 -13.30 -1.16
N THR A 327 -10.05 -12.10 -1.58
CA THR A 327 -10.29 -10.83 -0.88
C THR A 327 -11.51 -10.12 -1.45
N SER A 328 -12.41 -9.68 -0.57
CA SER A 328 -13.53 -8.79 -0.88
C SER A 328 -13.52 -7.62 0.08
N LEU A 329 -13.57 -6.40 -0.44
CA LEU A 329 -13.63 -5.15 0.30
C LEU A 329 -14.89 -4.41 -0.16
N ARG A 330 -15.66 -3.91 0.81
CA ARG A 330 -16.80 -3.01 0.56
C ARG A 330 -16.68 -1.83 1.50
N LEU A 331 -16.54 -0.63 0.95
CA LEU A 331 -16.52 0.61 1.73
C LEU A 331 -17.55 1.59 1.17
N ALA A 332 -18.04 2.47 2.04
CA ALA A 332 -18.84 3.62 1.70
C ALA A 332 -18.55 4.76 2.68
N GLY A 333 -18.67 6.01 2.24
CA GLY A 333 -18.42 7.14 3.12
C GLY A 333 -18.34 8.48 2.42
N ASN A 334 -17.72 9.44 3.08
CA ASN A 334 -17.52 10.79 2.60
C ASN A 334 -16.17 11.35 3.04
N ILE A 335 -15.65 12.26 2.24
CA ILE A 335 -14.48 13.08 2.53
C ILE A 335 -14.92 14.53 2.42
N SER A 336 -14.93 15.26 3.54
CA SER A 336 -15.20 16.70 3.55
C SER A 336 -13.89 17.50 3.62
N GLN A 337 -13.96 18.78 3.23
CA GLN A 337 -12.78 19.64 3.13
C GLN A 337 -11.69 18.97 2.27
N LEU A 338 -12.09 18.44 1.10
CA LEU A 338 -11.19 17.70 0.21
C LEU A 338 -9.98 18.57 -0.19
N SER A 339 -10.20 19.87 -0.35
CA SER A 339 -9.15 20.85 -0.63
C SER A 339 -8.27 21.19 0.59
N GLY A 340 -8.77 20.93 1.79
CA GLY A 340 -8.16 21.27 3.08
C GLY A 340 -7.64 20.05 3.85
N ALA A 341 -8.19 19.82 5.05
CA ALA A 341 -7.74 18.80 5.99
C ALA A 341 -8.16 17.36 5.60
N GLN A 342 -9.04 17.20 4.61
CA GLN A 342 -9.53 15.91 4.10
C GLN A 342 -10.10 15.05 5.24
N PHE A 343 -11.18 15.53 5.84
CA PHE A 343 -11.85 14.82 6.91
C PHE A 343 -12.63 13.64 6.33
N VAL A 344 -12.17 12.43 6.64
CA VAL A 344 -12.77 11.18 6.18
C VAL A 344 -13.79 10.70 7.20
N ASP A 345 -14.89 10.15 6.72
CA ASP A 345 -15.80 9.27 7.45
C ASP A 345 -16.17 8.11 6.51
N VAL A 346 -15.45 7.00 6.64
CA VAL A 346 -15.58 5.82 5.77
C VAL A 346 -15.86 4.60 6.62
N ARG A 347 -16.80 3.78 6.16
CA ARG A 347 -17.21 2.55 6.83
C ARG A 347 -17.29 1.38 5.87
N GLY A 348 -17.21 0.16 6.42
CA GLY A 348 -17.49 -1.04 5.65
C GLY A 348 -16.84 -2.29 6.21
N ASP A 349 -16.51 -3.22 5.31
CA ASP A 349 -16.09 -4.56 5.66
C ASP A 349 -15.03 -5.10 4.68
N ILE A 350 -14.14 -5.95 5.18
CA ILE A 350 -13.10 -6.66 4.43
C ILE A 350 -13.16 -8.13 4.80
N GLN A 351 -13.15 -9.01 3.80
CA GLN A 351 -12.88 -10.43 3.96
C GLN A 351 -11.63 -10.75 3.16
N THR A 352 -10.66 -11.45 3.76
CA THR A 352 -9.40 -11.80 3.09
C THR A 352 -8.85 -13.12 3.64
N PRO A 353 -8.12 -13.92 2.83
CA PRO A 353 -7.42 -15.11 3.34
C PRO A 353 -6.42 -14.82 4.47
N GLY A 354 -6.02 -13.55 4.68
CA GLY A 354 -5.14 -13.11 5.77
C GLY A 354 -3.69 -12.91 5.34
N SER A 355 -3.19 -13.73 4.42
CA SER A 355 -1.79 -13.67 3.93
C SER A 355 -1.34 -12.28 3.45
N PRO A 356 -2.12 -11.54 2.64
CA PRO A 356 -1.69 -10.22 2.16
C PRO A 356 -1.48 -9.18 3.27
N LEU A 357 -2.15 -9.35 4.42
CA LEU A 357 -1.97 -8.46 5.58
C LEU A 357 -0.76 -8.86 6.41
N LEU A 358 -0.43 -10.15 6.47
CA LEU A 358 0.75 -10.65 7.16
C LEU A 358 2.05 -10.19 6.49
N ASP A 359 2.03 -10.00 5.16
CA ASP A 359 3.16 -9.45 4.40
C ASP A 359 3.56 -8.03 4.85
N LEU A 360 2.66 -7.30 5.52
CA LEU A 360 2.93 -5.97 6.10
C LEU A 360 3.70 -6.04 7.43
N LEU A 361 3.76 -7.21 8.07
CA LEU A 361 4.49 -7.40 9.33
C LEU A 361 5.99 -7.61 9.07
N PRO A 362 6.87 -7.27 10.03
CA PRO A 362 8.28 -7.62 9.96
C PRO A 362 8.50 -9.13 9.69
N PRO A 363 9.52 -9.54 8.89
CA PRO A 363 9.76 -10.94 8.52
C PRO A 363 9.95 -11.91 9.71
N GLU A 364 10.33 -11.36 10.86
CA GLU A 364 10.46 -12.10 12.12
C GLU A 364 9.09 -12.56 12.65
N LEU A 365 8.05 -11.71 12.54
CA LEU A 365 6.69 -12.03 12.98
C LEU A 365 5.95 -12.92 11.98
N GLN A 366 6.25 -12.79 10.68
CA GLN A 366 5.61 -13.57 9.60
C GLN A 366 5.77 -15.09 9.77
N ARG A 367 6.86 -15.54 10.40
CA ARG A 367 7.14 -16.97 10.60
C ARG A 367 6.34 -17.59 11.75
N GLU A 368 6.00 -16.77 12.74
CA GLU A 368 5.37 -17.21 13.98
C GLU A 368 3.84 -17.01 13.96
N ILE A 369 3.32 -16.21 13.02
CA ILE A 369 1.91 -15.85 12.93
C ILE A 369 1.31 -16.39 11.64
N GLN A 370 0.25 -17.18 11.77
CA GLN A 370 -0.54 -17.69 10.66
C GLN A 370 -2.00 -17.43 10.94
N VAL A 371 -2.72 -16.83 9.98
CA VAL A 371 -4.16 -16.57 10.12
C VAL A 371 -4.87 -16.90 8.82
N THR A 372 -6.03 -17.54 8.92
CA THR A 372 -6.89 -17.87 7.79
C THR A 372 -8.31 -17.36 8.02
N GLY A 373 -9.00 -17.03 6.91
CA GLY A 373 -10.40 -16.60 6.95
C GLY A 373 -10.61 -15.28 7.71
N MET A 374 -9.65 -14.36 7.62
CA MET A 374 -9.70 -13.09 8.33
C MET A 374 -10.82 -12.18 7.79
N ARG A 375 -11.56 -11.58 8.71
CA ARG A 375 -12.71 -10.71 8.43
C ARG A 375 -12.60 -9.46 9.29
N PHE A 376 -12.70 -8.30 8.68
CA PHE A 376 -12.86 -7.02 9.35
C PHE A 376 -14.28 -6.56 9.06
N SER A 377 -15.08 -6.40 10.09
CA SER A 377 -16.42 -5.86 9.98
C SER A 377 -16.57 -4.63 10.87
N GLU A 378 -17.63 -3.86 10.69
CA GLU A 378 -17.84 -2.62 11.46
C GLU A 378 -16.63 -1.67 11.33
N ILE A 379 -15.95 -1.67 10.17
CA ILE A 379 -14.83 -0.76 9.94
C ILE A 379 -15.39 0.66 10.00
N ALA A 380 -14.73 1.51 10.76
CA ALA A 380 -14.97 2.95 10.75
C ALA A 380 -13.62 3.67 10.79
N LEU A 381 -13.38 4.53 9.80
CA LEU A 381 -12.24 5.42 9.72
C LEU A 381 -12.77 6.85 9.72
N GLN A 382 -12.41 7.62 10.75
CA GLN A 382 -12.89 8.99 10.92
C GLN A 382 -11.76 9.95 11.25
N GLY A 383 -11.76 11.14 10.66
CA GLY A 383 -10.79 12.20 10.99
C GLY A 383 -9.98 12.70 9.78
N PRO A 384 -9.10 13.69 10.00
CA PRO A 384 -8.35 14.31 8.91
C PRO A 384 -7.22 13.39 8.41
N LEU A 385 -7.16 13.14 7.10
CA LEU A 385 -6.02 12.49 6.45
C LEU A 385 -4.82 13.44 6.30
N LYS A 386 -5.08 14.75 6.30
CA LYS A 386 -4.06 15.81 6.23
C LYS A 386 -4.11 16.64 7.52
N PRO A 387 -3.52 16.15 8.62
CA PRO A 387 -3.47 16.93 9.85
C PRO A 387 -2.67 18.23 9.62
N PRO A 388 -3.02 19.33 10.31
CA PRO A 388 -2.30 20.59 10.22
C PRO A 388 -0.84 20.41 10.70
N ALA A 389 0.10 21.17 10.12
CA ALA A 389 1.53 21.04 10.39
C ALA A 389 1.91 21.20 11.88
N GLU A 390 1.06 21.90 12.64
CA GLU A 390 1.23 22.13 14.08
C GLU A 390 0.89 20.90 14.95
N SER A 391 0.18 19.90 14.39
CA SER A 391 -0.23 18.67 15.08
C SER A 391 0.01 17.42 14.20
N PRO A 392 1.27 16.97 14.02
CA PRO A 392 1.64 15.93 13.06
C PRO A 392 1.18 14.50 13.45
N GLN A 393 0.63 14.30 14.65
CA GLN A 393 0.09 13.00 15.05
C GLN A 393 -1.19 12.66 14.27
N SER A 394 -1.37 11.38 13.94
CA SER A 394 -2.57 10.82 13.33
C SER A 394 -3.82 11.19 14.14
N ALA A 395 -4.51 12.26 13.73
CA ALA A 395 -5.76 12.72 14.35
C ALA A 395 -6.98 11.92 13.88
N PHE A 396 -6.77 10.87 13.09
CA PHE A 396 -7.82 9.94 12.70
C PHE A 396 -8.01 8.84 13.75
N THR A 397 -9.26 8.41 13.88
CA THR A 397 -9.66 7.23 14.64
C THR A 397 -9.99 6.10 13.67
N PHE A 398 -9.57 4.89 14.01
CA PHE A 398 -9.96 3.69 13.29
C PHE A 398 -10.55 2.68 14.28
N SER A 399 -11.65 2.03 13.91
CA SER A 399 -12.20 0.91 14.67
C SER A 399 -12.63 -0.20 13.72
N ALA A 400 -12.47 -1.46 14.16
CA ALA A 400 -12.96 -2.62 13.44
C ALA A 400 -13.22 -3.79 14.39
N LEU A 401 -14.21 -4.61 14.08
CA LEU A 401 -14.34 -5.95 14.63
C LEU A 401 -13.57 -6.92 13.73
N VAL A 402 -12.53 -7.56 14.27
CA VAL A 402 -11.69 -8.51 13.55
C VAL A 402 -12.05 -9.92 13.99
N GLY A 403 -12.38 -10.78 13.04
CA GLY A 403 -12.58 -12.21 13.26
C GLY A 403 -11.77 -13.07 12.30
N TRP A 404 -11.58 -14.34 12.64
CA TRP A 404 -10.84 -15.32 11.83
C TRP A 404 -11.42 -16.72 12.01
N ASP A 405 -11.09 -17.62 11.08
CA ASP A 405 -11.44 -19.05 11.20
C ASP A 405 -10.41 -19.78 12.04
N HIS A 406 -9.13 -19.58 11.72
CA HIS A 406 -8.00 -20.11 12.48
C HIS A 406 -6.91 -19.05 12.60
N ALA A 407 -6.37 -18.90 13.80
CA ALA A 407 -5.17 -18.11 14.05
C ALA A 407 -4.20 -18.92 14.90
N HIS A 408 -2.95 -18.94 14.50
CA HIS A 408 -1.85 -19.54 15.22
C HIS A 408 -0.77 -18.48 15.44
N ALA A 409 -0.34 -18.30 16.69
CA ALA A 409 0.72 -17.36 17.04
C ALA A 409 1.50 -17.85 18.26
N TYR A 410 2.81 -18.05 18.13
CA TYR A 410 3.70 -18.41 19.25
C TYR A 410 3.25 -19.66 20.05
N GLY A 411 2.83 -20.71 19.34
CA GLY A 411 2.27 -21.92 19.93
C GLY A 411 0.85 -21.76 20.49
N LEU A 412 0.20 -20.61 20.31
CA LEU A 412 -1.19 -20.39 20.68
C LEU A 412 -2.11 -20.54 19.47
N ASP A 413 -3.10 -21.42 19.57
CA ASP A 413 -4.08 -21.71 18.54
C ASP A 413 -5.46 -21.20 18.96
N SER A 414 -6.09 -20.43 18.08
CA SER A 414 -7.43 -19.88 18.24
C SER A 414 -8.31 -20.27 17.05
N GLN A 415 -9.55 -20.66 17.34
CA GLN A 415 -10.58 -21.00 16.34
C GLN A 415 -11.79 -20.08 16.51
N ASP A 416 -12.37 -19.63 15.40
CA ASP A 416 -13.55 -18.74 15.36
C ASP A 416 -13.39 -17.50 16.26
N GLY A 417 -12.16 -16.97 16.36
CA GLY A 417 -11.80 -15.91 17.28
C GLY A 417 -12.33 -14.55 16.84
N LYS A 418 -12.63 -13.68 17.82
CA LYS A 418 -13.08 -12.30 17.60
C LYS A 418 -12.44 -11.33 18.58
N LEU A 419 -11.92 -10.24 18.05
CA LEU A 419 -11.41 -9.10 18.81
C LEU A 419 -11.91 -7.78 18.23
N ARG A 420 -11.97 -6.75 19.06
CA ARG A 420 -12.22 -5.39 18.60
C ARG A 420 -10.91 -4.60 18.60
N LEU A 421 -10.65 -3.91 17.49
CA LEU A 421 -9.53 -3.00 17.33
C LEU A 421 -10.01 -1.55 17.44
N HIS A 422 -9.25 -0.74 18.17
CA HIS A 422 -9.42 0.70 18.25
C HIS A 422 -8.06 1.38 18.12
N TYR A 423 -7.91 2.23 17.12
CA TYR A 423 -6.76 3.08 16.94
C TYR A 423 -7.15 4.54 17.17
N GLN A 424 -6.41 5.23 18.04
CA GLN A 424 -6.56 6.66 18.29
C GLN A 424 -5.26 7.23 18.84
N ASN A 425 -4.88 8.44 18.41
CA ASN A 425 -3.70 9.17 18.90
C ASN A 425 -2.41 8.32 18.86
N GLY A 426 -2.19 7.58 17.77
CA GLY A 426 -1.00 6.74 17.61
C GLY A 426 -1.07 5.38 18.31
N LYS A 427 -2.10 5.11 19.12
CA LYS A 427 -2.21 3.88 19.92
C LYS A 427 -3.27 2.95 19.34
N LEU A 428 -2.89 1.70 19.08
CA LEU A 428 -3.78 0.61 18.70
C LEU A 428 -4.06 -0.26 19.93
N VAL A 429 -5.32 -0.30 20.35
CA VAL A 429 -5.83 -1.12 21.45
C VAL A 429 -6.61 -2.29 20.84
N SER A 430 -6.36 -3.48 21.38
CA SER A 430 -7.05 -4.71 21.00
C SER A 430 -7.80 -5.27 22.20
N GLU A 431 -9.11 -5.44 22.06
CA GLU A 431 -9.97 -5.97 23.13
C GLU A 431 -10.50 -7.35 22.73
N PRO A 432 -10.09 -8.43 23.41
CA PRO A 432 -10.63 -9.76 23.12
C PRO A 432 -12.09 -9.81 23.57
N MET A 433 -13.00 -10.23 22.68
CA MET A 433 -14.42 -10.41 23.03
C MET A 433 -14.71 -11.84 23.45
N GLN A 434 -14.20 -12.81 22.69
CA GLN A 434 -14.28 -14.25 22.93
C GLN A 434 -13.04 -14.88 22.29
N LEU A 435 -11.98 -15.09 23.07
CA LEU A 435 -10.73 -15.59 22.52
C LEU A 435 -10.26 -16.83 23.28
N ALA A 436 -10.85 -17.97 22.90
CA ALA A 436 -10.35 -19.27 23.32
C ALA A 436 -9.01 -19.54 22.64
N VAL A 437 -8.03 -19.98 23.43
CA VAL A 437 -6.69 -20.36 22.96
C VAL A 437 -6.24 -21.65 23.62
N ASN A 438 -5.91 -22.68 22.84
CA ASN A 438 -5.51 -24.03 23.28
C ASN A 438 -6.37 -24.57 24.46
N GLY A 439 -7.69 -24.44 24.35
CA GLY A 439 -8.64 -24.88 25.39
C GLY A 439 -8.74 -23.99 26.64
N GLY A 440 -7.94 -22.93 26.74
CA GLY A 440 -8.00 -21.87 27.75
C GLY A 440 -8.57 -20.56 27.18
N GLN A 441 -8.20 -19.42 27.77
CA GLN A 441 -8.70 -18.10 27.38
C GLN A 441 -7.57 -17.05 27.32
N LEU A 442 -7.57 -16.20 26.29
CA LEU A 442 -6.81 -14.96 26.28
C LEU A 442 -7.71 -13.84 26.80
N ARG A 443 -7.34 -13.29 27.96
CA ARG A 443 -8.14 -12.30 28.69
C ARG A 443 -7.80 -10.86 28.35
N GLN A 444 -6.58 -10.61 27.88
CA GLN A 444 -6.14 -9.29 27.40
C GLN A 444 -5.03 -9.41 26.37
N LEU A 445 -4.86 -8.33 25.61
CA LEU A 445 -3.77 -8.13 24.66
C LEU A 445 -3.03 -6.83 25.02
N PRO A 446 -1.73 -6.71 24.68
CA PRO A 446 -1.01 -5.46 24.83
C PRO A 446 -1.56 -4.38 23.90
N MET A 447 -1.45 -3.12 24.34
CA MET A 447 -1.65 -1.95 23.47
C MET A 447 -0.37 -1.72 22.65
N LEU A 448 -0.51 -1.43 21.37
CA LEU A 448 0.59 -1.08 20.48
C LEU A 448 0.65 0.43 20.26
N ASP A 449 1.75 1.05 20.66
CA ASP A 449 2.05 2.45 20.34
C ASP A 449 2.85 2.51 19.04
N LEU A 450 2.15 2.92 17.98
CA LEU A 450 2.68 3.11 16.63
C LEU A 450 3.26 4.51 16.43
N ALA A 451 3.04 5.45 17.35
CA ALA A 451 3.67 6.78 17.29
C ALA A 451 5.11 6.75 17.83
N ALA A 452 5.43 5.77 18.67
CA ALA A 452 6.80 5.50 19.08
C ALA A 452 7.63 4.95 17.91
N SER A 453 8.89 5.38 17.79
CA SER A 453 9.86 4.86 16.84
C SER A 453 11.11 4.39 17.59
N PRO A 454 11.39 3.08 17.66
CA PRO A 454 10.57 1.96 17.15
C PRO A 454 9.24 1.76 17.92
N PRO A 455 8.26 1.02 17.35
CA PRO A 455 6.98 0.75 18.00
C PRO A 455 7.11 0.03 19.35
N VAL A 456 6.22 0.34 20.29
CA VAL A 456 6.25 -0.21 21.67
C VAL A 456 4.95 -0.93 22.00
N LEU A 457 5.07 -2.14 22.55
CA LEU A 457 3.96 -2.88 23.16
C LEU A 457 3.89 -2.55 24.66
N TYR A 458 2.73 -2.12 25.12
CA TYR A 458 2.42 -1.88 26.52
C TYR A 458 1.51 -2.97 27.06
N PHE A 459 1.97 -3.67 28.08
CA PHE A 459 1.18 -4.66 28.81
C PHE A 459 0.57 -3.99 30.03
N ARG A 460 -0.74 -4.20 30.24
CA ARG A 460 -1.41 -3.80 31.47
C ARG A 460 -1.24 -4.89 32.52
N GLU A 461 -1.26 -4.47 33.78
CA GLU A 461 -1.30 -5.42 34.88
C GLU A 461 -2.58 -6.26 34.83
N GLY A 462 -2.43 -7.59 34.98
CA GLY A 462 -3.55 -8.52 35.10
C GLY A 462 -3.33 -9.87 34.41
N LEU A 463 -4.34 -10.73 34.50
CA LEU A 463 -4.35 -12.06 33.88
C LEU A 463 -4.43 -11.92 32.36
N MET A 464 -3.41 -12.37 31.63
CA MET A 464 -3.32 -12.35 30.17
C MET A 464 -3.78 -13.66 29.54
N LEU A 465 -3.24 -14.78 30.02
CA LEU A 465 -3.63 -16.13 29.59
C LEU A 465 -4.17 -16.90 30.79
N GLU A 466 -5.29 -17.59 30.62
CA GLU A 466 -5.91 -18.39 31.67
C GLU A 466 -6.09 -19.84 31.22
N ASN A 467 -5.54 -20.77 32.00
CA ASN A 467 -5.73 -22.20 31.83
C ASN A 467 -5.45 -22.68 30.41
N VAL A 468 -4.38 -22.22 29.79
CA VAL A 468 -3.98 -22.58 28.42
C VAL A 468 -3.21 -23.89 28.43
N SER A 469 -3.54 -24.82 27.53
CA SER A 469 -2.81 -26.08 27.44
C SER A 469 -1.37 -25.85 26.98
N LEU A 470 -0.43 -26.50 27.67
CA LEU A 470 0.98 -26.50 27.29
C LEU A 470 1.18 -27.34 26.04
N ASN A 471 2.15 -26.96 25.20
CA ASN A 471 2.57 -27.74 24.04
C ASN A 471 4.07 -27.54 23.78
N GLU A 472 4.63 -28.34 22.87
CA GLU A 472 6.06 -28.33 22.55
C GLU A 472 6.53 -26.99 21.98
N GLU A 473 5.67 -26.28 21.23
CA GLU A 473 6.02 -25.00 20.63
C GLU A 473 6.12 -23.89 21.67
N VAL A 474 5.18 -23.82 22.62
CA VAL A 474 5.26 -22.92 23.76
C VAL A 474 6.57 -23.15 24.53
N CYS A 475 6.89 -24.42 24.84
CA CYS A 475 8.13 -24.83 25.52
C CYS A 475 9.40 -24.42 24.75
N ARG A 476 9.42 -24.60 23.42
CA ARG A 476 10.56 -24.26 22.54
C ARG A 476 10.66 -22.77 22.20
N GLY A 477 9.53 -22.07 22.23
CA GLY A 477 9.38 -20.67 21.87
C GLY A 477 9.78 -19.76 23.01
N TRP A 478 8.80 -19.20 23.70
CA TRP A 478 9.02 -18.18 24.73
C TRP A 478 9.20 -18.77 26.14
N LEU A 479 8.63 -19.94 26.44
CA LEU A 479 8.66 -20.49 27.79
C LEU A 479 10.07 -20.90 28.24
N LYS A 480 10.96 -21.27 27.30
CA LYS A 480 12.37 -21.57 27.61
C LYS A 480 13.13 -20.44 28.33
N TYR A 481 12.68 -19.20 28.19
CA TYR A 481 13.30 -18.05 28.85
C TYR A 481 12.78 -17.86 30.28
N VAL A 482 11.53 -18.24 30.54
CA VAL A 482 10.89 -18.12 31.87
C VAL A 482 11.12 -19.37 32.72
N SER A 483 11.11 -20.55 32.09
CA SER A 483 11.21 -21.86 32.74
C SER A 483 12.23 -22.74 31.99
N PRO A 484 13.55 -22.54 32.20
CA PRO A 484 14.58 -23.13 31.34
C PRO A 484 14.65 -24.65 31.38
N THR A 485 14.23 -25.30 32.48
CA THR A 485 14.18 -26.77 32.55
C THR A 485 13.08 -27.37 31.66
N LEU A 486 12.10 -26.58 31.21
CA LEU A 486 11.10 -26.97 30.21
C LEU A 486 11.55 -26.68 28.77
N ALA A 487 12.70 -26.04 28.58
CA ALA A 487 13.19 -25.66 27.27
C ALA A 487 13.35 -26.88 26.37
N ASN A 488 12.78 -26.79 25.16
CA ASN A 488 12.85 -27.85 24.15
C ASN A 488 12.38 -29.22 24.69
N ALA A 489 11.38 -29.23 25.58
CA ALA A 489 10.72 -30.46 26.00
C ALA A 489 10.22 -31.25 24.77
N THR A 490 10.51 -32.56 24.75
CA THR A 490 10.18 -33.44 23.61
C THR A 490 8.73 -33.92 23.61
N SER A 491 8.01 -33.66 24.69
CA SER A 491 6.55 -33.71 24.77
C SER A 491 6.13 -32.94 26.01
N ALA A 492 5.01 -32.23 25.96
CA ALA A 492 4.49 -31.48 27.09
C ALA A 492 2.98 -31.69 27.25
N ASP A 493 2.56 -32.00 28.47
CA ASP A 493 1.18 -32.09 28.91
C ASP A 493 1.03 -31.28 30.21
N GLY A 494 -0.11 -30.59 30.36
CA GLY A 494 -0.35 -29.67 31.46
C GLY A 494 -0.97 -28.36 31.00
N ARG A 495 -1.15 -27.43 31.93
CA ARG A 495 -1.75 -26.13 31.65
C ARG A 495 -0.97 -25.02 32.34
N PHE A 496 -1.12 -23.80 31.86
CA PHE A 496 -0.52 -22.63 32.48
C PHE A 496 -1.44 -21.42 32.42
N SER A 497 -1.18 -20.46 33.30
CA SER A 497 -1.77 -19.13 33.26
C SER A 497 -0.66 -18.08 33.34
N LEU A 498 -0.84 -16.95 32.68
CA LEU A 498 0.15 -15.87 32.62
C LEU A 498 -0.49 -14.59 33.13
N THR A 499 0.08 -14.02 34.19
CA THR A 499 -0.28 -12.70 34.71
C THR A 499 0.85 -11.73 34.41
N MET A 500 0.54 -10.61 33.78
CA MET A 500 1.51 -9.56 33.46
C MET A 500 1.49 -8.48 34.53
N LYS A 501 2.64 -7.84 34.77
CA LYS A 501 2.73 -6.53 35.42
C LYS A 501 2.77 -5.44 34.35
N GLU A 502 2.53 -4.20 34.75
CA GLU A 502 2.71 -3.05 33.85
C GLU A 502 4.13 -3.07 33.27
N SER A 503 4.22 -3.22 31.95
CA SER A 503 5.47 -3.55 31.25
C SER A 503 5.50 -2.96 29.86
N GLN A 504 6.70 -2.77 29.32
CA GLN A 504 6.92 -2.29 27.95
C GLN A 504 7.88 -3.20 27.20
N PHE A 505 7.56 -3.47 25.94
CA PHE A 505 8.40 -4.26 25.04
C PHE A 505 8.58 -3.52 23.72
N VAL A 506 9.83 -3.30 23.35
CA VAL A 506 10.19 -2.52 22.16
C VAL A 506 10.33 -3.46 20.97
N ILE A 507 9.48 -3.31 19.96
CA ILE A 507 9.52 -4.15 18.76
C ILE A 507 10.81 -3.86 17.98
N GLY A 508 11.56 -4.91 17.62
CA GLY A 508 12.84 -4.79 16.93
C GLY A 508 14.04 -4.41 17.81
N ALA A 509 13.84 -4.16 19.11
CA ALA A 509 14.90 -3.94 20.09
C ALA A 509 14.54 -4.59 21.44
N PRO A 510 14.31 -5.93 21.48
CA PRO A 510 13.78 -6.62 22.65
C PRO A 510 14.69 -6.53 23.87
N GLU A 511 15.99 -6.28 23.69
CA GLU A 511 16.97 -6.06 24.77
C GLU A 511 16.69 -4.80 25.60
N ARG A 512 15.95 -3.83 25.03
CA ARG A 512 15.51 -2.60 25.70
C ARG A 512 14.17 -2.76 26.42
N GLY A 513 13.52 -3.91 26.26
CA GLY A 513 12.25 -4.21 26.93
C GLY A 513 12.42 -4.37 28.44
N ASN A 514 11.38 -4.00 29.17
CA ASN A 514 11.22 -4.30 30.59
C ASN A 514 9.87 -4.99 30.77
N VAL A 515 9.89 -6.31 30.91
CA VAL A 515 8.68 -7.15 30.97
C VAL A 515 8.70 -8.01 32.22
N ALA A 516 7.69 -7.87 33.07
CA ALA A 516 7.58 -8.64 34.29
C ALA A 516 6.21 -9.30 34.41
N GLY A 517 6.16 -10.43 35.09
CA GLY A 517 4.92 -11.16 35.31
C GLY A 517 5.12 -12.38 36.19
N THR A 518 4.04 -13.14 36.32
CA THR A 518 4.01 -14.42 37.01
C THR A 518 3.38 -15.44 36.07
N LEU A 519 4.11 -16.52 35.80
CA LEU A 519 3.63 -17.69 35.11
C LEU A 519 3.22 -18.72 36.17
N VAL A 520 1.93 -19.07 36.20
CA VAL A 520 1.42 -20.17 37.01
C VAL A 520 1.43 -21.41 36.13
N LEU A 521 2.30 -22.37 36.45
CA LEU A 521 2.26 -23.70 35.86
C LEU A 521 1.35 -24.56 36.73
N HIS A 522 0.30 -25.10 36.12
CA HIS A 522 -0.57 -26.07 36.78
C HIS A 522 0.05 -27.46 36.73
N GLU A 523 -0.63 -28.46 37.29
CA GLU A 523 -0.16 -29.84 37.22
C GLU A 523 0.10 -30.28 35.77
N GLY A 524 1.27 -30.89 35.54
CA GLY A 524 1.73 -31.24 34.21
C GLY A 524 2.81 -32.32 34.20
N ARG A 525 3.03 -32.87 33.00
CA ARG A 525 4.03 -33.90 32.73
C ARG A 525 4.77 -33.56 31.46
N VAL A 526 6.09 -33.46 31.56
CA VAL A 526 6.94 -33.12 30.42
C VAL A 526 8.05 -34.14 30.27
N ARG A 527 8.47 -34.40 29.04
CA ARG A 527 9.70 -35.15 28.77
C ARG A 527 10.89 -34.18 28.71
N PRO A 528 12.04 -34.54 29.29
CA PRO A 528 13.18 -33.65 29.39
C PRO A 528 13.70 -33.24 28.01
N GLY A 529 14.01 -31.96 27.87
CA GLY A 529 14.88 -31.43 26.81
C GLY A 529 16.36 -31.59 27.15
N PRO A 530 17.29 -31.03 26.34
CA PRO A 530 18.73 -31.20 26.53
C PRO A 530 19.25 -30.81 27.93
N LEU A 531 18.85 -29.63 28.43
CA LEU A 531 19.25 -29.15 29.76
C LEU A 531 18.75 -30.08 30.88
N ALA A 532 17.47 -30.43 30.85
CA ALA A 532 16.89 -31.33 31.84
C ALA A 532 17.49 -32.75 31.78
N ALA A 533 17.90 -33.21 30.60
CA ALA A 533 18.58 -34.49 30.43
C ALA A 533 19.96 -34.49 31.10
N GLU A 534 20.72 -33.40 31.01
CA GLU A 534 22.00 -33.25 31.73
C GLU A 534 21.80 -33.21 33.26
N MET A 535 20.76 -32.52 33.72
CA MET A 535 20.38 -32.56 35.14
C MET A 535 20.02 -33.98 35.59
N LEU A 536 19.26 -34.73 34.78
CA LEU A 536 18.86 -36.11 35.05
C LEU A 536 20.05 -37.08 35.19
N GLN A 537 21.14 -36.84 34.47
CA GLN A 537 22.38 -37.61 34.66
C GLN A 537 22.94 -37.39 36.08
N ASN A 538 22.96 -36.13 36.55
CA ASN A 538 23.39 -35.80 37.91
C ASN A 538 22.44 -36.37 38.97
N VAL A 539 21.12 -36.30 38.74
CA VAL A 539 20.10 -36.95 39.61
C VAL A 539 20.36 -38.44 39.73
N SER A 540 20.61 -39.13 38.61
CA SER A 540 20.86 -40.57 38.57
C SER A 540 22.15 -40.92 39.31
N GLN A 541 23.21 -40.12 39.18
CA GLN A 541 24.45 -40.31 39.95
C GLN A 541 24.22 -40.19 41.46
N LEU A 542 23.42 -39.22 41.90
CA LEU A 542 23.07 -39.07 43.32
C LEU A 542 22.23 -40.24 43.84
N GLU A 543 21.25 -40.69 43.06
CA GLU A 543 20.42 -41.85 43.41
C GLU A 543 21.29 -43.11 43.58
N MET A 544 22.24 -43.36 42.68
CA MET A 544 23.21 -44.46 42.80
C MET A 544 24.08 -44.34 44.06
N LEU A 545 24.52 -43.13 44.44
CA LEU A 545 25.32 -42.91 45.64
C LEU A 545 24.53 -43.14 46.94
N VAL A 546 23.27 -42.70 46.98
CA VAL A 546 22.42 -42.76 48.18
C VAL A 546 21.77 -44.14 48.34
N GLN A 547 21.16 -44.67 47.27
CA GLN A 547 20.40 -45.92 47.32
C GLN A 547 21.23 -47.17 46.95
N ARG A 548 22.40 -47.01 46.31
CA ARG A 548 23.27 -48.11 45.85
C ARG A 548 22.59 -49.07 44.86
N ILE A 549 21.64 -48.55 44.08
CA ILE A 549 20.93 -49.28 43.03
C ILE A 549 21.60 -48.98 41.69
N ASN A 550 21.79 -50.00 40.85
CA ASN A 550 22.27 -49.81 39.49
C ASN A 550 21.07 -49.59 38.57
N LEU A 551 20.94 -48.38 38.01
CA LEU A 551 19.77 -48.00 37.21
C LEU A 551 20.12 -48.05 35.72
N PRO A 552 19.26 -48.64 34.86
CA PRO A 552 19.42 -48.50 33.42
C PRO A 552 19.30 -47.03 32.99
N ASP A 553 19.98 -46.66 31.88
CA ASP A 553 19.87 -45.33 31.30
C ASP A 553 18.46 -45.10 30.74
N LEU A 554 17.60 -44.50 31.55
CA LEU A 554 16.21 -44.19 31.23
C LEU A 554 16.03 -42.70 30.90
N THR A 555 17.10 -42.00 30.48
CA THR A 555 17.05 -40.56 30.21
C THR A 555 15.94 -40.18 29.23
N GLN A 556 15.66 -41.04 28.25
CA GLN A 556 14.60 -40.83 27.25
C GLN A 556 13.19 -41.24 27.70
N GLN A 557 13.06 -42.02 28.77
CA GLN A 557 11.77 -42.51 29.28
C GLN A 557 11.31 -41.80 30.55
N THR A 558 12.17 -40.97 31.13
CA THR A 558 11.87 -40.27 32.38
C THR A 558 10.90 -39.12 32.12
N ILE A 559 9.81 -39.08 32.88
CA ILE A 559 8.85 -37.97 32.90
C ILE A 559 9.23 -37.05 34.05
N MET A 560 9.26 -35.74 33.79
CA MET A 560 9.33 -34.73 34.83
C MET A 560 7.91 -34.30 35.17
N GLU A 561 7.60 -34.29 36.47
CA GLU A 561 6.31 -33.84 36.97
C GLU A 561 6.40 -32.36 37.36
N ILE A 562 5.43 -31.59 36.90
CA ILE A 562 5.21 -30.20 37.28
C ILE A 562 4.05 -30.22 38.27
N ARG A 563 4.24 -29.58 39.41
CA ARG A 563 3.16 -29.31 40.38
C ARG A 563 2.67 -27.88 40.16
N GLU A 564 1.66 -27.48 40.92
CA GLU A 564 1.26 -26.07 40.93
C GLU A 564 2.44 -25.21 41.39
N GLU A 565 2.99 -24.41 40.48
CA GLU A 565 4.22 -23.63 40.68
C GLU A 565 4.02 -22.21 40.11
N ASP A 566 4.36 -21.21 40.92
CA ASP A 566 4.31 -19.80 40.54
C ASP A 566 5.71 -19.29 40.20
N VAL A 567 5.95 -19.02 38.93
CA VAL A 567 7.25 -18.54 38.43
C VAL A 567 7.18 -17.05 38.15
N SER A 568 7.76 -16.25 39.04
CA SER A 568 7.96 -14.82 38.78
C SER A 568 9.10 -14.62 37.79
N PHE A 569 8.89 -13.76 36.79
CA PHE A 569 9.91 -13.46 35.79
C PHE A 569 10.07 -11.96 35.54
N LEU A 570 11.27 -11.58 35.08
CA LEU A 570 11.64 -10.21 34.70
C LEU A 570 12.60 -10.25 33.50
N LEU A 571 12.19 -9.71 32.36
CA LEU A 571 13.07 -9.33 31.26
C LEU A 571 13.68 -7.95 31.57
N ARG A 572 15.00 -7.88 31.66
CA ARG A 572 15.76 -6.63 31.74
C ARG A 572 17.15 -6.81 31.12
N ASP A 573 17.64 -5.80 30.41
CA ASP A 573 18.97 -5.78 29.79
C ASP A 573 19.23 -7.02 28.90
N GLY A 574 18.21 -7.44 28.13
CA GLY A 574 18.29 -8.61 27.25
C GLY A 574 18.38 -9.96 27.95
N ARG A 575 18.07 -10.05 29.25
CA ARG A 575 18.00 -11.32 29.99
C ARG A 575 16.67 -11.47 30.72
N VAL A 576 16.10 -12.67 30.68
CA VAL A 576 14.94 -13.05 31.49
C VAL A 576 15.44 -13.70 32.77
N TYR A 577 15.14 -13.06 33.89
CA TYR A 577 15.39 -13.56 35.23
C TYR A 577 14.16 -14.30 35.72
N HIS A 578 14.36 -15.43 36.39
CA HIS A 578 13.30 -16.20 37.02
C HIS A 578 13.74 -16.66 38.42
N ASP A 579 12.76 -16.95 39.27
CA ASP A 579 13.02 -17.38 40.64
C ASP A 579 12.25 -18.65 41.02
N ASP A 580 12.91 -19.51 41.81
CA ASP A 580 12.47 -20.78 42.41
C ASP A 580 11.54 -21.66 41.55
N PHE A 581 11.81 -21.81 40.25
CA PHE A 581 11.02 -22.74 39.43
C PHE A 581 11.43 -24.18 39.68
N ALA A 582 10.50 -25.00 40.18
CA ALA A 582 10.75 -26.40 40.50
C ALA A 582 10.05 -27.41 39.59
N VAL A 583 10.75 -28.50 39.30
CA VAL A 583 10.21 -29.71 38.69
C VAL A 583 10.59 -30.93 39.53
N TYR A 584 9.82 -32.00 39.40
CA TYR A 584 10.06 -33.25 40.11
C TYR A 584 10.57 -34.31 39.15
N ILE A 585 11.79 -34.79 39.40
CA ILE A 585 12.44 -35.84 38.62
C ILE A 585 12.62 -37.05 39.53
N ARG A 586 11.88 -38.14 39.28
CA ARG A 586 11.87 -39.34 40.15
C ARG A 586 11.66 -39.00 41.64
N ASN A 587 10.66 -38.17 41.93
CA ASN A 587 10.33 -37.62 43.25
C ASN A 587 11.37 -36.68 43.87
N MET A 588 12.46 -36.34 43.18
CA MET A 588 13.43 -35.35 43.62
C MET A 588 13.02 -33.95 43.14
N ARG A 589 12.92 -32.99 44.07
CA ARG A 589 12.69 -31.58 43.72
C ARG A 589 13.96 -30.99 43.13
N VAL A 590 13.88 -30.51 41.89
CA VAL A 590 14.93 -29.80 41.18
C VAL A 590 14.43 -28.39 40.90
N ALA A 591 14.94 -27.42 41.65
CA ALA A 591 14.56 -26.02 41.52
C ALA A 591 15.65 -25.20 40.85
N THR A 592 15.25 -24.20 40.07
CA THR A 592 16.17 -23.32 39.35
C THR A 592 15.88 -21.85 39.62
N THR A 593 16.93 -21.07 39.74
CA THR A 593 16.89 -19.61 39.85
C THR A 593 18.06 -19.03 39.04
N GLY A 594 17.91 -17.86 38.45
CA GLY A 594 18.97 -17.24 37.65
C GLY A 594 18.42 -16.49 36.44
N SER A 595 19.13 -16.57 35.32
CA SER A 595 18.72 -15.88 34.09
C SER A 595 19.09 -16.60 32.80
N VAL A 596 18.28 -16.35 31.77
CA VAL A 596 18.53 -16.75 30.38
C VAL A 596 18.58 -15.51 29.50
N GLY A 597 19.67 -15.36 28.73
CA GLY A 597 19.78 -14.28 27.76
C GLY A 597 18.86 -14.50 26.55
N LEU A 598 18.45 -13.42 25.88
CA LEU A 598 17.75 -13.52 24.58
C LEU A 598 18.64 -14.17 23.50
N ASP A 599 19.96 -14.16 23.71
CA ASP A 599 20.98 -14.92 22.98
C ASP A 599 21.09 -16.39 23.42
N GLN A 600 20.21 -16.83 24.31
CA GLN A 600 20.10 -18.17 24.90
C GLN A 600 21.25 -18.58 25.83
N THR A 601 22.05 -17.62 26.31
CA THR A 601 23.12 -17.87 27.30
C THR A 601 22.56 -18.11 28.71
N LEU A 602 23.11 -19.10 29.41
CA LEU A 602 22.64 -19.54 30.72
C LEU A 602 23.53 -19.00 31.85
N ASP A 603 22.89 -18.54 32.93
CA ASP A 603 23.50 -18.34 34.24
C ASP A 603 22.49 -18.75 35.32
N LEU A 604 22.50 -20.03 35.67
CA LEU A 604 21.52 -20.65 36.56
C LEU A 604 22.18 -21.28 37.79
N ALA A 605 21.49 -21.20 38.92
CA ALA A 605 21.71 -22.04 40.08
C ALA A 605 20.60 -23.10 40.17
N VAL A 606 21.00 -24.34 40.41
CA VAL A 606 20.09 -25.50 40.49
C VAL A 606 20.18 -26.11 41.89
N ALA A 607 19.06 -26.14 42.60
CA ALA A 607 18.94 -26.74 43.91
C ALA A 607 18.24 -28.10 43.80
N MET A 608 18.96 -29.18 44.11
CA MET A 608 18.43 -30.54 44.16
C MET A 608 18.21 -30.98 45.60
N GLN A 609 16.98 -31.30 45.98
CA GLN A 609 16.65 -31.74 47.34
C GLN A 609 16.47 -33.25 47.40
N ILE A 610 17.27 -33.92 48.22
CA ILE A 610 17.23 -35.39 48.36
C ILE A 610 15.86 -35.79 48.96
N PRO A 611 15.09 -36.70 48.33
CA PRO A 611 13.82 -37.15 48.86
C PRO A 611 14.00 -37.88 50.18
N ASP A 612 13.16 -37.57 51.16
CA ASP A 612 13.14 -38.28 52.45
C ASP A 612 12.98 -39.79 52.28
N GLN A 613 12.24 -40.21 51.24
CA GLN A 613 12.04 -41.62 50.87
C GLN A 613 13.35 -42.35 50.58
N TRP A 614 14.33 -41.68 49.96
CA TRP A 614 15.64 -42.27 49.68
C TRP A 614 16.44 -42.49 50.97
N LEU A 615 16.12 -41.75 52.03
CA LEU A 615 16.80 -41.82 53.32
C LEU A 615 16.14 -42.81 54.29
N GLN A 616 14.87 -43.19 54.12
CA GLN A 616 14.10 -44.00 55.09
C GLN A 616 14.82 -45.27 55.55
N ASN A 617 15.46 -46.00 54.63
CA ASN A 617 16.20 -47.24 54.92
C ASN A 617 17.71 -47.03 55.01
N ALA A 618 18.17 -45.78 55.03
CA ALA A 618 19.58 -45.43 55.00
C ALA A 618 20.17 -45.38 56.43
N GLY A 619 21.46 -45.70 56.55
CA GLY A 619 22.16 -45.68 57.85
C GLY A 619 22.23 -44.28 58.49
N PRO A 620 22.62 -44.17 59.77
CA PRO A 620 22.61 -42.91 60.53
C PRO A 620 23.34 -41.73 59.86
N VAL A 621 24.41 -42.04 59.13
CA VAL A 621 25.21 -41.08 58.37
C VAL A 621 24.42 -40.40 57.24
N LEU A 622 23.56 -41.15 56.54
CA LEU A 622 22.76 -40.64 55.42
C LEU A 622 21.49 -39.93 55.91
N GLN A 623 20.91 -40.39 57.02
CA GLN A 623 19.78 -39.72 57.68
C GLN A 623 20.10 -38.28 58.10
N ALA A 624 21.36 -37.99 58.43
CA ALA A 624 21.82 -36.65 58.77
C ALA A 624 21.77 -35.66 57.58
N LEU A 625 21.57 -36.14 56.35
CA LEU A 625 21.46 -35.33 55.14
C LEU A 625 20.02 -34.91 54.83
N ARG A 626 19.06 -35.24 55.70
CA ARG A 626 17.66 -34.88 55.54
C ARG A 626 17.51 -33.35 55.47
N GLY A 627 16.86 -32.87 54.41
CA GLY A 627 16.70 -31.43 54.16
C GLY A 627 17.94 -30.72 53.61
N GLU A 628 19.07 -31.42 53.39
CA GLU A 628 20.19 -30.83 52.65
C GLU A 628 19.83 -30.70 51.15
N SER A 629 20.24 -29.58 50.55
CA SER A 629 20.15 -29.36 49.10
C SER A 629 21.54 -29.32 48.47
N ILE A 630 21.66 -29.88 47.27
CA ILE A 630 22.88 -29.82 46.47
C ILE A 630 22.70 -28.70 45.44
N GLN A 631 23.62 -27.75 45.48
CA GLN A 631 23.61 -26.57 44.61
C GLN A 631 24.57 -26.79 43.45
N LEU A 632 24.08 -26.73 42.21
CA LEU A 632 24.86 -26.75 40.99
C LEU A 632 24.78 -25.40 40.28
N VAL A 633 25.81 -25.07 39.50
CA VAL A 633 25.80 -23.91 38.63
C VAL A 633 25.73 -24.41 37.19
N VAL A 634 24.87 -23.79 36.38
CA VAL A 634 24.74 -24.10 34.95
C VAL A 634 25.08 -22.87 34.12
N ARG A 635 25.98 -23.07 33.17
CA ARG A 635 26.42 -22.07 32.19
C ARG A 635 26.26 -22.61 30.78
N GLY A 636 26.88 -21.93 29.80
CA GLY A 636 26.79 -22.31 28.39
C GLY A 636 25.53 -21.72 27.74
N SER A 637 24.84 -22.52 26.93
CA SER A 637 23.61 -22.10 26.26
C SER A 637 22.51 -23.15 26.40
N LEU A 638 21.25 -22.79 26.12
CA LEU A 638 20.13 -23.74 26.15
C LEU A 638 20.33 -24.98 25.26
N ALA A 639 21.07 -24.84 24.17
CA ALA A 639 21.35 -25.93 23.24
C ALA A 639 22.55 -26.80 23.69
N ASN A 640 23.54 -26.19 24.34
CA ASN A 640 24.71 -26.88 24.87
C ASN A 640 24.99 -26.38 26.30
N PRO A 641 24.21 -26.87 27.27
CA PRO A 641 24.40 -26.50 28.66
C PRO A 641 25.70 -27.09 29.22
N ASP A 642 26.27 -26.40 30.20
CA ASP A 642 27.45 -26.82 30.94
C ASP A 642 27.11 -26.83 32.43
N VAL A 643 26.77 -28.01 32.95
CA VAL A 643 26.41 -28.21 34.36
C VAL A 643 27.67 -28.57 35.15
N ASP A 644 28.01 -27.71 36.12
CA ASP A 644 29.14 -27.97 37.02
C ASP A 644 28.82 -29.09 38.01
N ALA A 645 29.27 -30.31 37.70
CA ALA A 645 29.06 -31.50 38.52
C ALA A 645 30.01 -31.64 39.73
N ARG A 646 30.95 -30.72 39.95
CA ARG A 646 31.89 -30.79 41.09
C ARG A 646 31.19 -30.96 42.45
N PRO A 647 30.08 -30.27 42.76
CA PRO A 647 29.38 -30.43 44.03
C PRO A 647 28.83 -31.85 44.27
N VAL A 648 28.43 -32.57 43.20
CA VAL A 648 27.99 -33.97 43.29
C VAL A 648 29.15 -34.88 43.68
N ALA A 649 30.32 -34.68 43.05
CA ALA A 649 31.53 -35.45 43.37
C ALA A 649 32.00 -35.20 44.81
N GLU A 650 31.95 -33.96 45.28
CA GLU A 650 32.26 -33.61 46.67
C GLU A 650 31.27 -34.20 47.66
N PHE A 651 29.98 -34.19 47.34
CA PHE A 651 28.95 -34.85 48.13
C PHE A 651 29.24 -36.35 48.30
N GLY A 652 29.59 -37.05 47.22
CA GLY A 652 30.01 -38.45 47.27
C GLY A 652 31.22 -38.69 48.18
N LYS A 653 32.24 -37.83 48.12
CA LYS A 653 33.41 -37.89 49.03
C LYS A 653 33.00 -37.72 50.49
N ARG A 654 32.10 -36.78 50.81
CA ARG A 654 31.61 -36.56 52.17
C ARG A 654 30.88 -37.77 52.73
N ILE A 655 30.02 -38.42 51.92
CA ILE A 655 29.35 -39.67 52.32
C ILE A 655 30.37 -40.76 52.59
N GLY A 656 31.35 -40.95 51.71
CA GLY A 656 32.41 -41.96 51.87
C GLY A 656 33.21 -41.78 53.15
N VAL A 657 33.66 -40.55 53.44
CA VAL A 657 34.41 -40.22 54.67
C VAL A 657 33.57 -40.45 55.93
N LYS A 658 32.32 -39.99 55.96
CA LYS A 658 31.43 -40.20 57.12
C LYS A 658 31.09 -41.68 57.33
N ALA A 659 30.92 -42.45 56.25
CA ALA A 659 30.69 -43.90 56.35
C ALA A 659 31.90 -44.66 56.90
N ALA A 660 33.13 -44.28 56.49
CA ALA A 660 34.36 -44.84 57.03
C ALA A 660 34.53 -44.52 58.53
N ALA A 661 34.22 -43.28 58.94
CA ALA A 661 34.23 -42.87 60.35
C ALA A 661 33.22 -43.68 61.18
N GLY A 662 31.99 -43.87 60.68
CA GLY A 662 30.97 -44.68 61.36
C GLY A 662 31.32 -46.16 61.49
N LEU A 663 32.01 -46.75 60.49
CA LEU A 663 32.54 -48.11 60.59
C LEU A 663 33.66 -48.24 61.62
N LEU A 664 34.54 -47.24 61.70
CA LEU A 664 35.59 -47.18 62.73
C LEU A 664 34.98 -47.11 64.13
N GLU A 665 33.97 -46.27 64.35
CA GLU A 665 33.23 -46.21 65.61
C GLU A 665 32.54 -47.54 65.95
N GLN A 666 31.91 -48.21 64.98
CA GLN A 666 31.32 -49.55 65.21
C GLN A 666 32.36 -50.62 65.54
N ILE A 667 33.54 -50.59 64.89
CA ILE A 667 34.64 -51.53 65.20
C ILE A 667 35.19 -51.26 66.61
N ILE A 668 35.33 -49.99 66.99
CA ILE A 668 35.75 -49.59 68.34
C ILE A 668 34.72 -50.04 69.39
N GLN A 669 33.43 -49.80 69.16
CA GLN A 669 32.35 -50.24 70.05
C GLN A 669 32.28 -51.77 70.17
N ARG A 670 32.41 -52.51 69.05
CA ARG A 670 32.44 -53.99 69.08
C ARG A 670 33.67 -54.54 69.80
N ARG A 671 34.83 -53.87 69.71
CA ARG A 671 36.02 -54.24 70.48
C ARG A 671 35.86 -53.94 71.97
N GLN A 672 35.22 -52.83 72.33
CA GLN A 672 34.89 -52.52 73.73
C GLN A 672 33.85 -53.47 74.33
N GLN A 673 32.92 -54.00 73.52
CA GLN A 673 31.95 -55.02 73.97
C GLN A 673 32.53 -56.43 74.04
N ARG A 674 33.55 -56.78 73.23
CA ARG A 674 34.25 -58.08 73.30
C ARG A 674 35.39 -58.13 74.32
N GLY A 675 35.79 -57.00 74.88
CA GLY A 675 36.83 -56.88 75.92
C GLY A 675 36.29 -56.87 77.35
N LYS A 676 35.03 -57.30 77.57
CA LYS A 676 34.42 -57.50 78.88
C LYS A 676 34.14 -58.97 79.13
#